data_AF-A0A4Y9Z712-F1
#
_entry.id   AF-A0A4Y9Z712-F1
#
_cell.length_a   1.000
_cell.length_b   1.000
_cell.length_c   1.000
_cell.angle_alpha   90.00
_cell.angle_beta   90.00
_cell.angle_gamma   90.00
#
_symmetry.space_group_name_H-M   'P 1'
#
loop_
_entity.id
_entity.type
_entity.pdbx_description
1 polymer ?
#
loop_
_entity_poly.entity_id
_entity_poly.type
_entity_poly.pdbx_seq_one_letter_code
_entity_poly.pdbx_strand_id
1 'polypeptide(L)'
;MDIVKAVETYITKLISVPPTMKVLLLDGHTTPIVSLAVTHSTLLAHQVYLTDKIDNKKRDRMPHMKCVCFLQTSEDSLEALEAELREPKYGEYYLYFSTILSKTTIERLADADEYEVVREVQEYFADYAPILPCLFSLNHMPSASHPLYGSSPNSWDPKALERAVQGVTAVLLSLKKKPVIRYERSSPMAKKLGVEIQHRMQSESSLFDFRLTQVPPLLLILDRRNDPVTPLLSQWTYQAMVHELLGIQNGRVDLSLLPDIRPELKEVTLTPSTDPFFQAHHLATFGDLGTSLKAYVQSYQSHSLAHNPQSINSITDMKRFVEEYPEFRKLGGNVSKHVALVGELSRLVDRDKLLDIGEVEQGLATGSGADLRLVYVILNIAGSDQRQDDLFSAESLFAKGRSALKGLKGVENVYMQHQPHLAETLENLFRGRLRDTSHPFLDGAGPNASLQRPQDVIIFMIGGTTYAEARVVALLNQESTQGGASSAGTRLLLGGTCVHNSSSFVDMIRSAAVNFSASVYEPPPGSSSTMPALNLNLGGVNVSLGGPAGTGVYRTSGEGVSLQADGIKDGVKNLFGKTTEDVKVKTRTGAFLTILSAAIILAFTTIEFLDYRRVNIDTSILVDKSRGEKLNVRMNITFPRVPCYLLSLDVMDISGETQTDISHNIVKTRLSQKGESLQALNANNELRNDLDKLNEQRGEKYCGSCFGGKPSESGCCNTCEQVRQAYLDRGWSFNRPDSIEQCVSEGWSDKLKEQADEGCNIAGKVRVNKVVGNIHLSPGRSFRSAAQNIYDLVPYLRDDKNRHDFSHVIHEFGFESDQERDRQRQREFKGMLGIEGNPLDKTTKRTSKQQYMFQYFLKVVSTQFNMQDSRVYKMHQYSVTHFERDLSKGQQEDNKEGTHVAHTSTGIPGAFFNYDISPILIVHDATRQSFAHFLTSTCAIVGGVLTVASLIDSMLFSATRALKQHGSGAHQGYSNGKLM
;
A
#
# COMPACT_ATOMS: atom_id res chain seq x y z
N MET A 1 17.04 10.45 -28.40
CA MET A 1 17.35 11.10 -27.13
C MET A 1 17.55 9.97 -26.13
N ASP A 2 18.67 9.26 -26.29
CA ASP A 2 19.00 8.08 -25.48
C ASP A 2 20.41 8.33 -24.94
N ILE A 3 20.48 8.60 -23.64
CA ILE A 3 21.72 9.00 -22.97
C ILE A 3 22.67 7.82 -22.76
N VAL A 4 22.15 6.60 -22.60
CA VAL A 4 22.96 5.40 -22.38
C VAL A 4 23.78 5.15 -23.64
N LYS A 5 23.11 5.16 -24.80
CA LYS A 5 23.79 5.03 -26.10
C LYS A 5 24.77 6.15 -26.39
N ALA A 6 24.46 7.38 -25.95
CA ALA A 6 25.37 8.51 -26.14
C ALA A 6 26.69 8.29 -25.39
N VAL A 7 26.61 7.89 -24.11
CA VAL A 7 27.80 7.58 -23.30
C VAL A 7 28.51 6.32 -23.82
N GLU A 8 27.78 5.24 -24.13
CA GLU A 8 28.35 4.04 -24.74
C GLU A 8 29.16 4.35 -26.01
N THR A 9 28.65 5.25 -26.86
CA THR A 9 29.34 5.68 -28.08
C THR A 9 30.65 6.41 -27.77
N TYR A 10 30.67 7.27 -26.74
CA TYR A 10 31.89 7.96 -26.31
C TYR A 10 32.91 6.98 -25.73
N ILE A 11 32.49 6.10 -24.81
CA ILE A 11 33.39 5.13 -24.20
C ILE A 11 33.93 4.17 -25.24
N THR A 12 33.10 3.70 -26.19
CA THR A 12 33.55 2.81 -27.28
C THR A 12 34.61 3.48 -28.16
N LYS A 13 34.44 4.77 -28.48
CA LYS A 13 35.47 5.53 -29.22
C LYS A 13 36.75 5.67 -28.43
N LEU A 14 36.64 6.06 -27.16
CA LEU A 14 37.76 6.21 -26.24
C LEU A 14 38.58 4.92 -26.11
N ILE A 15 37.93 3.76 -25.99
CA ILE A 15 38.63 2.48 -25.89
C ILE A 15 39.01 1.91 -27.27
N SER A 16 38.57 2.48 -28.39
CA SER A 16 38.97 1.97 -29.71
C SER A 16 40.38 2.40 -30.12
N VAL A 17 40.89 3.49 -29.55
CA VAL A 17 42.20 4.06 -29.83
C VAL A 17 43.01 4.09 -28.54
N PRO A 18 44.20 3.48 -28.47
CA PRO A 18 44.91 2.72 -29.52
C PRO A 18 44.47 1.23 -29.61
N PRO A 19 44.57 0.57 -30.78
CA PRO A 19 44.21 -0.84 -30.98
C PRO A 19 45.32 -1.81 -30.50
N THR A 20 45.79 -1.60 -29.27
CA THR A 20 46.82 -2.42 -28.62
C THR A 20 46.43 -2.73 -27.18
N MET A 21 47.24 -3.53 -26.49
CA MET A 21 47.09 -3.77 -25.05
C MET A 21 47.12 -2.44 -24.29
N LYS A 22 46.08 -2.18 -23.50
CA LYS A 22 45.94 -0.93 -22.75
C LYS A 22 45.39 -1.11 -21.35
N VAL A 23 45.69 -0.11 -20.53
CA VAL A 23 45.17 0.10 -19.18
C VAL A 23 44.21 1.28 -19.23
N LEU A 24 43.04 1.14 -18.61
CA LEU A 24 42.08 2.23 -18.46
C LEU A 24 42.21 2.81 -17.04
N LEU A 25 42.62 4.06 -16.94
CA LEU A 25 42.63 4.83 -15.70
C LEU A 25 41.40 5.71 -15.59
N LEU A 26 40.73 5.61 -14.46
CA LEU A 26 39.52 6.38 -14.13
C LEU A 26 39.74 7.13 -12.81
N ASP A 27 38.88 8.10 -12.52
CA ASP A 27 38.78 8.72 -11.20
C ASP A 27 37.52 8.26 -10.46
N GLY A 28 37.30 8.80 -9.25
CA GLY A 28 36.13 8.47 -8.45
C GLY A 28 34.79 8.83 -9.10
N HIS A 29 34.77 9.80 -10.02
CA HIS A 29 33.56 10.34 -10.65
C HIS A 29 33.20 9.62 -11.96
N THR A 30 34.20 9.39 -12.81
CA THR A 30 34.12 8.70 -14.09
C THR A 30 33.98 7.18 -13.95
N THR A 31 34.49 6.59 -12.86
CA THR A 31 34.35 5.14 -12.58
C THR A 31 32.88 4.68 -12.60
N PRO A 32 31.95 5.31 -11.85
CA PRO A 32 30.51 5.03 -11.96
C PRO A 32 29.94 5.17 -13.37
N ILE A 33 30.37 6.17 -14.14
CA ILE A 33 29.83 6.48 -15.47
C ILE A 33 30.17 5.35 -16.45
N VAL A 34 31.43 4.93 -16.47
CA VAL A 34 31.89 3.81 -17.29
C VAL A 34 31.23 2.50 -16.84
N SER A 35 31.12 2.28 -15.54
CA SER A 35 30.51 1.06 -14.97
C SER A 35 29.04 0.87 -15.35
N LEU A 36 28.29 1.97 -15.52
CA LEU A 36 26.88 1.94 -15.92
C LEU A 36 26.69 1.78 -17.44
N ALA A 37 27.63 2.28 -18.23
CA ALA A 37 27.53 2.27 -19.69
C ALA A 37 28.10 0.99 -20.33
N VAL A 38 29.22 0.46 -19.82
CA VAL A 38 29.99 -0.60 -20.51
C VAL A 38 30.37 -1.72 -19.56
N THR A 39 30.28 -2.97 -20.03
CA THR A 39 30.70 -4.15 -19.25
C THR A 39 32.19 -4.44 -19.37
N HIS A 40 32.75 -5.13 -18.39
CA HIS A 40 34.15 -5.58 -18.45
C HIS A 40 34.44 -6.46 -19.66
N SER A 41 33.48 -7.28 -20.11
CA SER A 41 33.60 -8.07 -21.34
C SER A 41 33.80 -7.19 -22.58
N THR A 42 33.10 -6.07 -22.67
CA THR A 42 33.27 -5.11 -23.77
C THR A 42 34.61 -4.38 -23.71
N LEU A 43 35.09 -4.05 -22.51
CA LEU A 43 36.43 -3.49 -22.31
C LEU A 43 37.52 -4.47 -22.77
N LEU A 44 37.43 -5.73 -22.35
CA LEU A 44 38.34 -6.79 -22.76
C LEU A 44 38.31 -7.04 -24.28
N ALA A 45 37.13 -7.00 -24.91
CA ALA A 45 36.98 -7.14 -26.35
C ALA A 45 37.74 -6.05 -27.13
N HIS A 46 37.92 -4.87 -26.53
CA HIS A 46 38.71 -3.79 -27.08
C HIS A 46 40.16 -3.79 -26.57
N GLN A 47 40.67 -4.89 -26.00
CA GLN A 47 42.05 -5.03 -25.50
C GLN A 47 42.39 -4.15 -24.28
N VAL A 48 41.38 -3.70 -23.52
CA VAL A 48 41.57 -3.11 -22.18
C VAL A 48 41.69 -4.26 -21.18
N TYR A 49 42.90 -4.54 -20.69
CA TYR A 49 43.16 -5.68 -19.81
C TYR A 49 43.10 -5.33 -18.33
N LEU A 50 43.40 -4.08 -17.99
CA LEU A 50 43.44 -3.60 -16.62
C LEU A 50 42.64 -2.31 -16.53
N THR A 51 41.83 -2.21 -15.48
CA THR A 51 41.12 -1.00 -15.08
C THR A 51 41.57 -0.63 -13.68
N ASP A 52 42.06 0.58 -13.48
CA ASP A 52 42.47 1.05 -12.16
C ASP A 52 42.07 2.52 -11.98
N LYS A 53 42.23 3.03 -10.77
CA LYS A 53 41.97 4.43 -10.48
C LYS A 53 43.27 5.24 -10.44
N ILE A 54 43.20 6.50 -10.87
CA ILE A 54 44.35 7.39 -10.92
C ILE A 54 44.88 7.74 -9.52
N ASP A 55 44.00 7.80 -8.52
CA ASP A 55 44.31 8.06 -7.11
C ASP A 55 45.05 6.88 -6.43
N ASN A 56 45.03 5.69 -7.04
CA ASN A 56 45.75 4.53 -6.53
C ASN A 56 47.28 4.68 -6.74
N LYS A 57 47.98 5.03 -5.66
CA LYS A 57 49.44 5.18 -5.68
C LYS A 57 50.21 3.85 -5.83
N LYS A 58 49.58 2.71 -5.53
CA LYS A 58 50.21 1.37 -5.53
C LYS A 58 50.24 0.69 -6.90
N ARG A 59 49.95 1.42 -7.99
CA ARG A 59 50.00 0.89 -9.36
C ARG A 59 51.43 0.47 -9.74
N ASP A 60 51.56 -0.73 -10.30
CA ASP A 60 52.82 -1.27 -10.81
C ASP A 60 53.28 -0.55 -12.08
N ARG A 61 54.59 -0.45 -12.28
CA ARG A 61 55.18 0.16 -13.48
C ARG A 61 55.14 -0.85 -14.64
N MET A 62 54.44 -0.50 -15.71
CA MET A 62 54.24 -1.35 -16.90
C MET A 62 54.48 -0.54 -18.19
N PRO A 63 55.74 -0.24 -18.55
CA PRO A 63 56.06 0.66 -19.68
C PRO A 63 55.64 0.11 -21.05
N HIS A 64 55.42 -1.19 -21.17
CA HIS A 64 54.98 -1.85 -22.41
C HIS A 64 53.47 -1.67 -22.67
N MET A 65 52.72 -1.20 -21.68
CA MET A 65 51.29 -0.95 -21.79
C MET A 65 51.02 0.50 -22.17
N LYS A 66 49.97 0.72 -22.96
CA LYS A 66 49.44 2.06 -23.23
C LYS A 66 48.35 2.42 -22.21
N CYS A 67 48.29 3.67 -21.82
CA CYS A 67 47.33 4.15 -20.83
C CYS A 67 46.27 5.03 -21.49
N VAL A 68 45.01 4.69 -21.26
CA VAL A 68 43.86 5.51 -21.62
C VAL A 68 43.31 6.08 -20.32
N CYS A 69 43.36 7.40 -20.16
CA CYS A 69 42.83 8.10 -18.99
C CYS A 69 41.48 8.71 -19.35
N PHE A 70 40.43 8.40 -18.60
CA PHE A 70 39.16 9.12 -18.68
C PHE A 70 38.86 9.77 -17.32
N LEU A 71 38.95 11.09 -17.25
CA LEU A 71 38.98 11.85 -15.99
C LEU A 71 38.06 13.07 -16.04
N GLN A 72 37.60 13.48 -14.87
CA GLN A 72 36.95 14.76 -14.66
C GLN A 72 38.01 15.86 -14.47
N THR A 73 37.70 17.09 -14.88
CA THR A 73 38.55 18.27 -14.65
C THR A 73 38.44 18.79 -13.21
N SER A 74 38.55 17.89 -12.22
CA SER A 74 38.63 18.26 -10.80
C SER A 74 40.09 18.47 -10.41
N GLU A 75 40.35 19.39 -9.47
CA GLU A 75 41.72 19.65 -9.00
C GLU A 75 42.40 18.37 -8.48
N ASP A 76 41.69 17.53 -7.73
CA ASP A 76 42.22 16.26 -7.21
C ASP A 76 42.67 15.31 -8.35
N SER A 77 41.90 15.25 -9.44
CA SER A 77 42.23 14.38 -10.59
C SER A 77 43.35 14.96 -11.45
N LEU A 78 43.42 16.29 -11.57
CA LEU A 78 44.51 16.98 -12.27
C LEU A 78 45.84 16.85 -11.51
N GLU A 79 45.84 17.01 -10.19
CA GLU A 79 47.02 16.79 -9.36
C GLU A 79 47.52 15.34 -9.43
N ALA A 80 46.59 14.37 -9.40
CA ALA A 80 46.94 12.96 -9.56
C ALA A 80 47.50 12.66 -10.95
N LEU A 81 46.96 13.29 -11.99
CA LEU A 81 47.46 13.15 -13.36
C LEU A 81 48.83 13.79 -13.54
N GLU A 82 49.09 14.95 -12.96
CA GLU A 82 50.43 15.55 -12.99
C GLU A 82 51.47 14.70 -12.27
N ALA A 83 51.12 14.15 -11.11
CA ALA A 83 52.01 13.23 -10.40
C ALA A 83 52.32 11.99 -11.25
N GLU A 84 51.33 11.50 -12.01
CA GLU A 84 51.50 10.41 -12.96
C GLU A 84 52.38 10.78 -14.16
N LEU A 85 52.23 11.99 -14.73
CA LEU A 85 53.03 12.45 -15.88
C LEU A 85 54.48 12.78 -15.50
N ARG A 86 54.72 13.26 -14.28
CA ARG A 86 56.08 13.48 -13.74
C ARG A 86 56.83 12.16 -13.51
N GLU A 87 56.13 11.08 -13.19
CA GLU A 87 56.73 9.75 -13.03
C GLU A 87 55.92 8.68 -13.79
N PRO A 88 56.03 8.63 -15.13
CA PRO A 88 55.15 7.83 -15.96
C PRO A 88 55.35 6.33 -15.73
N LYS A 89 54.24 5.67 -15.36
CA LYS A 89 54.18 4.23 -15.13
C LYS A 89 53.96 3.43 -16.42
N TYR A 90 53.40 4.06 -17.44
CA TYR A 90 53.06 3.47 -18.74
C TYR A 90 53.85 4.12 -19.87
N GLY A 91 53.87 3.51 -21.06
CA GLY A 91 54.70 3.97 -22.17
C GLY A 91 54.10 5.13 -22.98
N GLU A 92 52.78 5.19 -23.09
CA GLU A 92 52.05 6.24 -23.82
C GLU A 92 50.75 6.57 -23.08
N TYR A 93 50.32 7.83 -23.10
CA TYR A 93 49.09 8.29 -22.47
C TYR A 93 48.13 8.94 -23.49
N TYR A 94 46.87 8.55 -23.42
CA TYR A 94 45.76 9.12 -24.17
C TYR A 94 44.80 9.74 -23.14
N LEU A 95 44.75 11.07 -23.10
CA LEU A 95 44.05 11.82 -22.07
C LEU A 95 42.67 12.24 -22.58
N TYR A 96 41.64 11.78 -21.90
CA TYR A 96 40.26 12.09 -22.22
C TYR A 96 39.57 12.72 -21.01
N PHE A 97 38.91 13.85 -21.23
CA PHE A 97 38.25 14.61 -20.16
C PHE A 97 36.74 14.64 -20.31
N SER A 98 36.00 14.55 -19.19
CA SER A 98 34.53 14.52 -19.18
C SER A 98 33.88 15.89 -19.45
N THR A 99 34.63 16.97 -19.28
CA THR A 99 34.20 18.38 -19.33
C THR A 99 35.15 19.20 -20.22
N ILE A 100 34.78 20.47 -20.44
CA ILE A 100 35.59 21.43 -21.23
C ILE A 100 36.89 21.75 -20.47
N LEU A 101 38.03 21.68 -21.15
CA LEU A 101 39.33 22.03 -20.60
C LEU A 101 39.63 23.52 -20.76
N SER A 102 40.20 24.12 -19.71
CA SER A 102 40.76 25.46 -19.81
C SER A 102 42.15 25.42 -20.46
N LYS A 103 42.52 26.47 -21.19
CA LYS A 103 43.88 26.60 -21.78
C LYS A 103 44.97 26.51 -20.71
N THR A 104 44.73 27.12 -19.55
CA THR A 104 45.64 27.07 -18.40
C THR A 104 45.83 25.65 -17.87
N THR A 105 44.80 24.81 -17.88
CA THR A 105 44.93 23.40 -17.49
C THR A 105 45.76 22.62 -18.50
N ILE A 106 45.59 22.90 -19.80
CA ILE A 106 46.35 22.24 -20.87
C ILE A 106 47.84 22.60 -20.77
N GLU A 107 48.16 23.89 -20.58
CA GLU A 107 49.54 24.37 -20.37
C GLU A 107 50.16 23.72 -19.12
N ARG A 108 49.40 23.68 -18.02
CA ARG A 108 49.83 23.03 -16.76
C ARG A 108 50.15 21.54 -16.92
N LEU A 109 49.37 20.81 -17.73
CA LEU A 109 49.64 19.39 -18.03
C LEU A 109 50.80 19.21 -18.99
N ALA A 110 50.97 20.12 -19.96
CA ALA A 110 52.10 20.11 -20.88
C ALA A 110 53.44 20.32 -20.15
N ASP A 111 53.47 21.23 -19.17
CA ASP A 111 54.65 21.45 -18.33
C ASP A 111 55.01 20.24 -17.47
N ALA A 112 54.02 19.40 -17.11
CA ALA A 112 54.23 18.20 -16.31
C ALA A 112 54.70 16.98 -17.13
N ASP A 113 54.50 16.97 -18.45
CA ASP A 113 54.88 15.88 -19.35
C ASP A 113 56.34 16.01 -19.83
N GLU A 114 57.30 15.97 -18.89
CA GLU A 114 58.74 16.07 -19.19
C GLU A 114 59.26 14.93 -20.09
N TYR A 115 58.54 13.80 -20.15
CA TYR A 115 58.91 12.61 -20.91
C TYR A 115 58.19 12.49 -22.26
N GLU A 116 57.37 13.47 -22.64
CA GLU A 116 56.60 13.52 -23.90
C GLU A 116 55.79 12.24 -24.17
N VAL A 117 55.19 11.68 -23.10
CA VAL A 117 54.45 10.42 -23.17
C VAL A 117 53.00 10.61 -23.60
N VAL A 118 52.46 11.83 -23.52
CA VAL A 118 51.10 12.15 -23.95
C VAL A 118 51.02 12.18 -25.48
N ARG A 119 50.11 11.39 -26.05
CA ARG A 119 49.91 11.30 -27.51
C ARG A 119 48.67 12.02 -28.00
N GLU A 120 47.63 12.08 -27.17
CA GLU A 120 46.33 12.59 -27.57
C GLU A 120 45.64 13.21 -26.36
N VAL A 121 44.99 14.36 -26.57
CA VAL A 121 44.14 15.03 -25.58
C VAL A 121 42.80 15.34 -26.24
N GLN A 122 41.71 14.81 -25.68
CA GLN A 122 40.36 15.02 -26.22
C GLN A 122 39.32 15.21 -25.13
N GLU A 123 38.23 15.89 -25.48
CA GLU A 123 37.08 16.13 -24.62
C GLU A 123 35.93 15.20 -25.04
N TYR A 124 35.50 14.33 -24.13
CA TYR A 124 34.33 13.49 -24.29
C TYR A 124 33.30 13.83 -23.23
N PHE A 125 32.23 14.52 -23.63
CA PHE A 125 31.20 15.08 -22.75
C PHE A 125 30.27 14.05 -22.10
N ALA A 126 30.84 13.06 -21.39
CA ALA A 126 30.16 12.04 -20.60
C ALA A 126 30.37 12.32 -19.10
N ASP A 127 29.81 13.44 -18.62
CA ASP A 127 29.97 13.92 -17.23
C ASP A 127 28.73 13.67 -16.34
N TYR A 128 27.99 12.60 -16.64
CA TYR A 128 26.78 12.21 -15.94
C TYR A 128 26.62 10.69 -15.96
N ALA A 129 25.97 10.13 -14.95
CA ALA A 129 25.68 8.72 -14.82
C ALA A 129 24.41 8.34 -15.63
N PRO A 130 24.53 7.50 -16.67
CA PRO A 130 23.39 7.08 -17.48
C PRO A 130 22.67 5.88 -16.84
N ILE A 131 21.59 6.14 -16.10
CA ILE A 131 20.89 5.09 -15.33
C ILE A 131 19.88 4.33 -16.21
N LEU A 132 19.02 5.07 -16.93
CA LEU A 132 18.07 4.54 -17.90
C LEU A 132 18.18 5.35 -19.19
N PRO A 133 17.68 4.86 -20.34
CA PRO A 133 17.65 5.64 -21.58
C PRO A 133 17.02 7.04 -21.44
N CYS A 134 16.08 7.20 -20.49
CA CYS A 134 15.40 8.44 -20.16
C CYS A 134 15.71 9.01 -18.75
N LEU A 135 16.73 8.49 -18.04
CA LEU A 135 17.11 8.96 -16.70
C LEU A 135 18.63 9.09 -16.53
N PHE A 136 19.12 10.30 -16.23
CA PHE A 136 20.51 10.54 -15.81
C PHE A 136 20.61 11.12 -14.40
N SER A 137 21.78 10.96 -13.79
CA SER A 137 22.15 11.56 -12.51
C SER A 137 23.50 12.26 -12.64
N LEU A 138 23.67 13.41 -11.99
CA LEU A 138 25.00 14.04 -11.89
C LEU A 138 25.88 13.41 -10.79
N ASN A 139 25.35 12.44 -10.04
CA ASN A 139 25.99 11.77 -8.91
C ASN A 139 26.51 12.74 -7.84
N HIS A 140 25.91 13.92 -7.74
CA HIS A 140 26.15 14.87 -6.67
C HIS A 140 25.18 14.55 -5.54
N MET A 141 25.58 13.64 -4.64
CA MET A 141 24.81 13.30 -3.45
C MET A 141 25.07 14.36 -2.37
N PRO A 142 24.08 15.17 -1.98
CA PRO A 142 24.30 16.23 -1.01
C PRO A 142 24.69 15.65 0.35
N SER A 143 25.80 16.13 0.90
CA SER A 143 26.30 15.71 2.22
C SER A 143 26.93 16.90 2.93
N ALA A 144 27.31 16.75 4.19
CA ALA A 144 27.99 17.81 4.94
C ALA A 144 29.30 18.29 4.27
N SER A 145 30.01 17.40 3.55
CA SER A 145 31.25 17.76 2.83
C SER A 145 31.00 18.33 1.43
N HIS A 146 29.84 18.02 0.84
CA HIS A 146 29.45 18.47 -0.50
C HIS A 146 28.01 18.99 -0.45
N PRO A 147 27.78 20.19 0.11
CA PRO A 147 26.45 20.73 0.27
C PRO A 147 25.88 21.19 -1.08
N LEU A 148 24.57 20.99 -1.27
CA LEU A 148 23.85 21.54 -2.43
C LEU A 148 23.51 23.02 -2.23
N TYR A 149 23.06 23.35 -1.01
CA TYR A 149 22.65 24.69 -0.61
C TYR A 149 23.79 25.45 0.05
N GLY A 150 23.83 26.75 -0.17
CA GLY A 150 24.68 27.68 0.59
C GLY A 150 24.08 27.99 1.95
N SER A 151 24.30 29.22 2.45
CA SER A 151 23.79 29.68 3.76
C SER A 151 22.28 29.89 3.82
N SER A 152 21.58 29.84 2.67
CA SER A 152 20.13 29.96 2.61
C SER A 152 19.52 28.89 1.69
N PRO A 153 18.24 28.51 1.91
CA PRO A 153 17.53 27.57 1.05
C PRO A 153 17.38 28.04 -0.41
N ASN A 154 17.62 29.32 -0.69
CA ASN A 154 17.48 29.93 -2.02
C ASN A 154 18.82 30.18 -2.72
N SER A 155 19.94 29.81 -2.09
CA SER A 155 21.28 30.02 -2.61
C SER A 155 21.96 28.69 -2.88
N TRP A 156 22.60 28.58 -4.05
CA TRP A 156 23.50 27.47 -4.35
C TRP A 156 24.79 27.55 -3.55
N ASP A 157 25.32 26.39 -3.19
CA ASP A 157 26.76 26.26 -2.97
C ASP A 157 27.51 26.51 -4.31
N PRO A 158 28.59 27.30 -4.34
CA PRO A 158 29.31 27.61 -5.58
C PRO A 158 29.85 26.36 -6.32
N LYS A 159 30.37 25.36 -5.60
CA LYS A 159 30.90 24.14 -6.22
C LYS A 159 29.77 23.27 -6.78
N ALA A 160 28.66 23.17 -6.05
CA ALA A 160 27.48 22.45 -6.52
C ALA A 160 26.85 23.07 -7.78
N LEU A 161 26.82 24.41 -7.86
CA LEU A 161 26.34 25.12 -9.05
C LEU A 161 27.21 24.83 -10.27
N GLU A 162 28.54 25.00 -10.15
CA GLU A 162 29.46 24.74 -11.26
C GLU A 162 29.37 23.27 -11.71
N ARG A 163 29.29 22.33 -10.77
CA ARG A 163 29.08 20.90 -11.07
C ARG A 163 27.78 20.67 -11.85
N ALA A 164 26.69 21.34 -11.48
CA ALA A 164 25.41 21.23 -12.18
C ALA A 164 25.47 21.83 -13.59
N VAL A 165 26.11 22.98 -13.76
CA VAL A 165 26.32 23.64 -15.05
C VAL A 165 27.13 22.74 -15.99
N GLN A 166 28.25 22.18 -15.52
CA GLN A 166 29.11 21.28 -16.28
C GLN A 166 28.36 20.01 -16.70
N GLY A 167 27.67 19.36 -15.76
CA GLY A 167 26.94 18.13 -16.01
C GLY A 167 25.79 18.30 -17.00
N VAL A 168 24.97 19.34 -16.84
CA VAL A 168 23.87 19.63 -17.78
C VAL A 168 24.42 20.02 -19.15
N THR A 169 25.49 20.82 -19.22
CA THR A 169 26.16 21.16 -20.48
C THR A 169 26.66 19.91 -21.19
N ALA A 170 27.25 18.95 -20.46
CA ALA A 170 27.69 17.68 -21.02
C ALA A 170 26.51 16.86 -21.59
N VAL A 171 25.35 16.83 -20.92
CA VAL A 171 24.11 16.22 -21.45
C VAL A 171 23.69 16.88 -22.76
N LEU A 172 23.73 18.21 -22.84
CA LEU A 172 23.35 18.93 -24.06
C LEU A 172 24.30 18.65 -25.24
N LEU A 173 25.61 18.63 -24.98
CA LEU A 173 26.64 18.34 -25.98
C LEU A 173 26.59 16.88 -26.46
N SER A 174 26.46 15.93 -25.53
CA SER A 174 26.32 14.48 -25.85
C SER A 174 25.10 14.17 -26.71
N LEU A 175 23.97 14.86 -26.48
CA LEU A 175 22.76 14.71 -27.28
C LEU A 175 22.72 15.60 -28.53
N LYS A 176 23.71 16.49 -28.69
CA LYS A 176 23.77 17.52 -29.74
C LYS A 176 22.50 18.38 -29.79
N LYS A 177 22.11 18.93 -28.64
CA LYS A 177 20.89 19.74 -28.48
C LYS A 177 21.22 21.14 -27.95
N LYS A 178 20.69 22.16 -28.63
CA LYS A 178 20.75 23.56 -28.19
C LYS A 178 19.34 24.00 -27.75
N PRO A 179 19.00 23.90 -26.45
CA PRO A 179 17.63 24.12 -25.99
C PRO A 179 17.29 25.58 -25.74
N VAL A 180 16.00 25.87 -25.75
CA VAL A 180 15.41 27.04 -25.08
C VAL A 180 15.16 26.67 -23.61
N ILE A 181 15.46 27.58 -22.69
CA ILE A 181 15.39 27.31 -21.24
C ILE A 181 14.10 27.88 -20.64
N ARG A 182 13.36 27.02 -19.93
CA ARG A 182 12.30 27.40 -18.99
C ARG A 182 12.69 26.95 -17.58
N TYR A 183 12.30 27.73 -16.59
CA TYR A 183 12.62 27.45 -15.20
C TYR A 183 11.44 27.74 -14.28
N GLU A 184 11.40 27.10 -13.12
CA GLU A 184 10.39 27.35 -12.11
C GLU A 184 10.60 28.73 -11.43
N ARG A 185 9.64 29.64 -11.56
CA ARG A 185 9.77 31.04 -11.06
C ARG A 185 9.94 31.12 -9.54
N SER A 186 9.33 30.19 -8.80
CA SER A 186 9.41 30.09 -7.34
C SER A 186 10.84 29.83 -6.84
N SER A 187 11.72 29.29 -7.69
CA SER A 187 13.09 28.91 -7.34
C SER A 187 14.13 29.87 -7.94
N PRO A 188 14.76 30.72 -7.09
CA PRO A 188 15.90 31.54 -7.52
C PRO A 188 17.08 30.68 -7.99
N MET A 189 17.24 29.49 -7.41
CA MET A 189 18.26 28.51 -7.78
C MET A 189 18.07 28.03 -9.22
N ALA A 190 16.83 27.72 -9.63
CA ALA A 190 16.51 27.32 -11.00
C ALA A 190 16.82 28.41 -12.01
N LYS A 191 16.47 29.68 -11.68
CA LYS A 191 16.81 30.83 -12.52
C LYS A 191 18.33 30.97 -12.68
N LYS A 192 19.08 30.91 -11.58
CA LYS A 192 20.55 31.07 -11.61
C LYS A 192 21.21 29.98 -12.46
N LEU A 193 20.81 28.72 -12.29
CA LEU A 193 21.32 27.61 -13.09
C LEU A 193 21.03 27.82 -14.59
N GLY A 194 19.81 28.25 -14.93
CA GLY A 194 19.45 28.57 -16.32
C GLY A 194 20.33 29.65 -16.94
N VAL A 195 20.59 30.74 -16.21
CA VAL A 195 21.46 31.84 -16.66
C VAL A 195 22.89 31.36 -16.91
N GLU A 196 23.47 30.57 -16.00
CA GLU A 196 24.84 30.08 -16.16
C GLU A 196 24.99 29.09 -17.33
N ILE A 197 24.01 28.19 -17.52
CA ILE A 197 24.00 27.27 -18.67
C ILE A 197 23.91 28.06 -19.97
N GLN A 198 23.03 29.06 -20.03
CA GLN A 198 22.88 29.90 -21.20
C GLN A 198 24.16 30.69 -21.49
N HIS A 199 24.80 31.24 -20.46
CA HIS A 199 26.07 31.93 -20.59
C HIS A 199 27.16 31.00 -21.16
N ARG A 200 27.26 29.77 -20.65
CA ARG A 200 28.20 28.76 -21.14
C ARG A 200 27.95 28.38 -22.60
N MET A 201 26.67 28.27 -23.00
CA MET A 201 26.29 28.00 -24.39
C MET A 201 26.64 29.17 -25.34
N GLN A 202 26.65 30.41 -24.83
CA GLN A 202 27.03 31.60 -25.59
C GLN A 202 28.54 31.76 -25.68
N SER A 203 29.28 31.49 -24.60
CA SER A 203 30.74 31.55 -24.59
C SER A 203 31.34 30.49 -25.52
N GLU A 204 30.81 29.26 -25.47
CA GLU A 204 31.28 28.13 -26.29
C GLU A 204 30.39 27.90 -27.53
N SER A 205 30.06 28.98 -28.23
CA SER A 205 29.09 28.92 -29.34
C SER A 205 29.45 27.94 -30.46
N SER A 206 30.74 27.69 -30.71
CA SER A 206 31.24 26.74 -31.70
C SER A 206 30.90 25.28 -31.36
N LEU A 207 30.93 24.90 -30.08
CA LEU A 207 30.56 23.56 -29.62
C LEU A 207 29.05 23.29 -29.77
N PHE A 208 28.24 24.36 -29.77
CA PHE A 208 26.79 24.32 -29.91
C PHE A 208 26.29 24.65 -31.33
N ASP A 209 27.17 24.67 -32.33
CA ASP A 209 26.80 24.87 -33.74
C ASP A 209 26.22 23.59 -34.34
N PHE A 210 24.99 23.28 -33.92
CA PHE A 210 24.23 22.12 -34.39
C PHE A 210 23.26 22.53 -35.49
N ARG A 211 22.90 21.56 -36.35
CA ARG A 211 21.83 21.74 -37.34
C ARG A 211 20.54 22.15 -36.64
N LEU A 212 20.00 23.32 -37.03
CA LEU A 212 18.75 23.85 -36.48
C LEU A 212 17.58 22.87 -36.71
N THR A 213 16.82 22.61 -35.65
CA THR A 213 15.59 21.81 -35.69
C THR A 213 14.39 22.73 -35.93
N GLN A 214 13.33 22.21 -36.57
CA GLN A 214 12.09 22.98 -36.82
C GLN A 214 11.44 23.49 -35.54
N VAL A 215 11.49 22.67 -34.48
CA VAL A 215 11.09 23.04 -33.12
C VAL A 215 12.35 22.96 -32.25
N PRO A 216 12.75 24.04 -31.55
CA PRO A 216 13.90 23.97 -30.66
C PRO A 216 13.62 23.02 -29.49
N PRO A 217 14.62 22.26 -29.02
CA PRO A 217 14.46 21.45 -27.81
C PRO A 217 14.21 22.34 -26.59
N LEU A 218 13.53 21.83 -25.58
CA LEU A 218 13.22 22.55 -24.35
C LEU A 218 14.02 21.97 -23.18
N LEU A 219 14.69 22.83 -22.42
CA LEU A 219 15.25 22.51 -21.11
C LEU A 219 14.33 23.09 -20.03
N LEU A 220 13.73 22.23 -19.22
CA LEU A 220 12.87 22.60 -18.11
C LEU A 220 13.60 22.36 -16.78
N ILE A 221 13.90 23.43 -16.05
CA ILE A 221 14.57 23.38 -14.75
C ILE A 221 13.53 23.50 -13.63
N LEU A 222 13.46 22.47 -12.79
CA LEU A 222 12.54 22.33 -11.67
C LEU A 222 13.29 22.23 -10.34
N ASP A 223 12.60 22.49 -9.23
CA ASP A 223 13.17 22.41 -7.89
C ASP A 223 12.40 21.40 -7.03
N ARG A 224 13.13 20.48 -6.37
CA ARG A 224 12.57 19.45 -5.50
C ARG A 224 11.70 20.04 -4.38
N ARG A 225 11.95 21.28 -3.95
CA ARG A 225 11.16 21.95 -2.92
C ARG A 225 9.68 22.11 -3.28
N ASN A 226 9.34 22.06 -4.57
CA ASN A 226 7.94 22.13 -5.01
C ASN A 226 7.20 20.78 -4.83
N ASP A 227 7.92 19.66 -4.74
CA ASP A 227 7.35 18.33 -4.50
C ASP A 227 8.22 17.51 -3.53
N PRO A 228 8.11 17.79 -2.20
CA PRO A 228 8.79 17.03 -1.16
C PRO A 228 8.08 15.72 -0.80
N VAL A 229 6.85 15.49 -1.28
CA VAL A 229 6.04 14.32 -0.92
C VAL A 229 6.51 13.10 -1.69
N THR A 230 6.71 13.22 -3.01
CA THR A 230 7.15 12.11 -3.86
C THR A 230 8.34 11.30 -3.33
N PRO A 231 9.46 11.91 -2.87
CA PRO A 231 10.60 11.15 -2.34
C PRO A 231 10.34 10.48 -0.97
N LEU A 232 9.32 10.88 -0.22
CA LEU A 232 9.03 10.35 1.12
C LEU A 232 8.09 9.15 1.11
N LEU A 233 7.36 8.93 0.02
CA LEU A 233 6.38 7.85 -0.07
C LEU A 233 7.04 6.49 -0.32
N SER A 234 6.50 5.46 0.33
CA SER A 234 6.81 4.06 0.06
C SER A 234 6.52 3.70 -1.40
N GLN A 235 7.49 3.07 -2.06
CA GLN A 235 7.43 2.77 -3.49
C GLN A 235 7.08 1.30 -3.76
N TRP A 236 6.16 1.06 -4.70
CA TRP A 236 5.62 -0.28 -5.00
C TRP A 236 5.92 -0.80 -6.40
N THR A 237 6.85 -0.16 -7.11
CA THR A 237 7.32 -0.60 -8.43
C THR A 237 8.72 -1.17 -8.30
N TYR A 238 9.08 -2.17 -9.12
CA TYR A 238 10.25 -3.00 -8.85
C TYR A 238 11.55 -2.19 -8.63
N GLN A 239 11.93 -1.33 -9.58
CA GLN A 239 13.15 -0.53 -9.45
C GLN A 239 13.09 0.46 -8.28
N ALA A 240 11.96 1.14 -8.10
CA ALA A 240 11.81 2.15 -7.05
C ALA A 240 11.82 1.51 -5.66
N MET A 241 11.16 0.36 -5.50
CA MET A 241 11.09 -0.40 -4.26
C MET A 241 12.45 -0.97 -3.85
N VAL A 242 13.25 -1.47 -4.81
CA VAL A 242 14.64 -1.89 -4.53
C VAL A 242 15.47 -0.70 -4.04
N HIS A 243 15.36 0.47 -4.69
CA HIS A 243 16.12 1.65 -4.25
C HIS A 243 15.67 2.18 -2.89
N GLU A 244 14.38 2.09 -2.59
CA GLU A 244 13.80 2.52 -1.31
C GLU A 244 14.26 1.63 -0.15
N LEU A 245 14.17 0.30 -0.31
CA LEU A 245 14.39 -0.64 0.79
C LEU A 245 15.83 -1.18 0.89
N LEU A 246 16.52 -1.35 -0.24
CA LEU A 246 17.87 -1.93 -0.29
C LEU A 246 18.92 -0.92 -0.75
N GLY A 247 18.51 0.12 -1.47
CA GLY A 247 19.43 1.09 -2.07
C GLY A 247 20.04 0.57 -3.38
N ILE A 248 19.98 1.41 -4.41
CA ILE A 248 20.69 1.17 -5.67
C ILE A 248 21.77 2.24 -5.79
N GLN A 249 23.03 1.83 -5.76
CA GLN A 249 24.18 2.72 -5.90
C GLN A 249 24.94 2.35 -7.18
N ASN A 250 24.90 3.23 -8.18
CA ASN A 250 25.58 3.02 -9.47
C ASN A 250 25.25 1.67 -10.12
N GLY A 251 23.97 1.27 -10.08
CA GLY A 251 23.49 0.02 -10.65
C GLY A 251 23.80 -1.23 -9.82
N ARG A 252 24.34 -1.08 -8.60
CA ARG A 252 24.65 -2.17 -7.68
C ARG A 252 23.81 -2.10 -6.41
N VAL A 253 23.50 -3.26 -5.86
CA VAL A 253 22.73 -3.46 -4.62
C VAL A 253 23.55 -4.33 -3.69
N ASP A 254 23.74 -3.86 -2.47
CA ASP A 254 24.43 -4.61 -1.42
C ASP A 254 23.41 -5.43 -0.61
N LEU A 255 23.60 -6.74 -0.62
CA LEU A 255 22.81 -7.72 0.11
C LEU A 255 23.62 -8.34 1.27
N SER A 256 24.81 -7.82 1.58
CA SER A 256 25.70 -8.35 2.62
C SER A 256 25.08 -8.36 4.02
N LEU A 257 24.10 -7.48 4.27
CA LEU A 257 23.38 -7.38 5.54
C LEU A 257 22.32 -8.49 5.74
N LEU A 258 22.09 -9.33 4.73
CA LEU A 258 21.07 -10.37 4.80
C LEU A 258 21.58 -11.64 5.50
N PRO A 259 20.78 -12.22 6.42
CA PRO A 259 21.09 -13.51 7.01
C PRO A 259 21.04 -14.60 5.93
N ASP A 260 22.03 -15.50 5.95
CA ASP A 260 22.15 -16.66 5.06
C ASP A 260 22.30 -16.33 3.56
N ILE A 261 22.79 -15.13 3.21
CA ILE A 261 23.07 -14.78 1.81
C ILE A 261 24.35 -15.47 1.31
N ARG A 262 24.29 -15.98 0.08
CA ARG A 262 25.45 -16.60 -0.55
C ARG A 262 26.53 -15.55 -0.85
N PRO A 263 27.82 -15.90 -0.72
CA PRO A 263 28.92 -14.98 -1.03
C PRO A 263 28.83 -14.37 -2.44
N GLU A 264 28.39 -15.16 -3.43
CA GLU A 264 28.21 -14.74 -4.83
C GLU A 264 27.04 -13.77 -5.08
N LEU A 265 26.12 -13.64 -4.11
CA LEU A 265 24.97 -12.73 -4.17
C LEU A 265 25.09 -11.56 -3.18
N LYS A 266 26.24 -11.40 -2.51
CA LYS A 266 26.46 -10.26 -1.60
C LYS A 266 26.36 -8.93 -2.31
N GLU A 267 26.83 -8.85 -3.55
CA GLU A 267 26.68 -7.68 -4.38
C GLU A 267 26.03 -8.09 -5.70
N VAL A 268 24.98 -7.36 -6.07
CA VAL A 268 24.15 -7.69 -7.22
C VAL A 268 24.04 -6.50 -8.15
N THR A 269 24.20 -6.73 -9.45
CA THR A 269 24.05 -5.69 -10.49
C THR A 269 22.65 -5.71 -11.12
N LEU A 270 22.04 -4.52 -11.19
CA LEU A 270 20.75 -4.24 -11.80
C LEU A 270 20.91 -3.18 -12.89
N THR A 271 21.03 -3.62 -14.14
CA THR A 271 21.18 -2.74 -15.31
C THR A 271 20.31 -3.26 -16.45
N PRO A 272 19.44 -2.44 -17.07
CA PRO A 272 18.55 -2.91 -18.12
C PRO A 272 19.25 -3.44 -19.39
N SER A 273 20.50 -3.02 -19.66
CA SER A 273 21.24 -3.44 -20.85
C SER A 273 21.78 -4.87 -20.75
N THR A 274 22.07 -5.35 -19.55
CA THR A 274 22.67 -6.67 -19.29
C THR A 274 21.67 -7.68 -18.73
N ASP A 275 20.51 -7.20 -18.29
CA ASP A 275 19.50 -7.99 -17.60
C ASP A 275 18.13 -7.91 -18.31
N PRO A 276 17.78 -8.92 -19.13
CA PRO A 276 16.51 -8.95 -19.85
C PRO A 276 15.29 -9.00 -18.94
N PHE A 277 15.38 -9.67 -17.78
CA PHE A 277 14.25 -9.78 -16.86
C PHE A 277 13.98 -8.42 -16.19
N PHE A 278 15.04 -7.75 -15.74
CA PHE A 278 14.92 -6.40 -15.19
C PHE A 278 14.44 -5.41 -16.26
N GLN A 279 14.96 -5.47 -17.48
CA GLN A 279 14.52 -4.60 -18.57
C GLN A 279 13.01 -4.70 -18.83
N ALA A 280 12.44 -5.91 -18.81
CA ALA A 280 11.02 -6.12 -19.02
C ALA A 280 10.15 -5.70 -17.83
N HIS A 281 10.64 -5.85 -16.59
CA HIS A 281 9.80 -5.72 -15.37
C HIS A 281 10.21 -4.61 -14.40
N HIS A 282 11.21 -3.77 -14.71
CA HIS A 282 11.68 -2.70 -13.81
C HIS A 282 10.58 -1.69 -13.41
N LEU A 283 9.55 -1.50 -14.26
CA LEU A 283 8.39 -0.64 -14.00
C LEU A 283 7.16 -1.39 -13.47
N ALA A 284 7.23 -2.73 -13.37
CA ALA A 284 6.11 -3.55 -12.94
C ALA A 284 5.80 -3.32 -11.46
N THR A 285 4.52 -3.49 -11.10
CA THR A 285 4.07 -3.41 -9.71
C THR A 285 4.55 -4.62 -8.92
N PHE A 286 4.65 -4.50 -7.59
CA PHE A 286 5.08 -5.63 -6.76
C PHE A 286 4.17 -6.86 -6.89
N GLY A 287 2.86 -6.67 -7.11
CA GLY A 287 1.92 -7.77 -7.37
C GLY A 287 2.17 -8.46 -8.72
N ASP A 288 2.33 -7.70 -9.80
CA ASP A 288 2.63 -8.24 -11.13
C ASP A 288 4.03 -8.89 -11.18
N LEU A 289 4.98 -8.37 -10.41
CA LEU A 289 6.34 -8.89 -10.32
C LEU A 289 6.35 -10.31 -9.75
N GLY A 290 5.52 -10.60 -8.74
CA GLY A 290 5.42 -11.95 -8.15
C GLY A 290 4.93 -12.99 -9.17
N THR A 291 3.92 -12.65 -9.98
CA THR A 291 3.42 -13.54 -11.05
C THR A 291 4.42 -13.71 -12.17
N SER A 292 5.07 -12.62 -12.59
CA SER A 292 6.10 -12.63 -13.64
C SER A 292 7.34 -13.42 -13.23
N LEU A 293 7.75 -13.34 -11.96
CA LEU A 293 8.86 -14.12 -11.42
C LEU A 293 8.52 -15.61 -11.36
N LYS A 294 7.30 -15.97 -10.95
CA LYS A 294 6.81 -17.35 -10.97
C LYS A 294 6.85 -17.93 -12.39
N ALA A 295 6.35 -17.19 -13.38
CA ALA A 295 6.42 -17.57 -14.78
C ALA A 295 7.87 -17.72 -15.26
N TYR A 296 8.77 -16.84 -14.83
CA TYR A 296 10.19 -16.90 -15.18
C TYR A 296 10.85 -18.17 -14.62
N VAL A 297 10.62 -18.51 -13.35
CA VAL A 297 11.12 -19.76 -12.73
C VAL A 297 10.54 -21.00 -13.42
N GLN A 298 9.24 -21.01 -13.74
CA GLN A 298 8.60 -22.13 -14.44
C GLN A 298 9.11 -22.31 -15.87
N SER A 299 9.29 -21.21 -16.61
CA SER A 299 9.87 -21.27 -17.96
C SER A 299 11.27 -21.89 -17.91
N TYR A 300 12.05 -21.52 -16.90
CA TYR A 300 13.40 -22.04 -16.71
C TYR A 300 13.42 -23.52 -16.28
N GLN A 301 12.45 -23.92 -15.44
CA GLN A 301 12.21 -25.32 -15.05
C GLN A 301 11.85 -26.20 -16.26
N SER A 302 11.06 -25.69 -17.22
CA SER A 302 10.70 -26.46 -18.42
C SER A 302 11.86 -26.63 -19.42
N HIS A 303 12.80 -25.70 -19.45
CA HIS A 303 13.98 -25.76 -20.32
C HIS A 303 15.12 -26.59 -19.74
N SER A 304 15.13 -26.80 -18.42
CA SER A 304 16.11 -27.63 -17.72
C SER A 304 15.50 -29.01 -17.49
N LEU A 305 16.20 -30.10 -17.86
CA LEU A 305 15.71 -31.49 -17.87
C LEU A 305 15.38 -32.11 -16.47
N ALA A 306 14.93 -31.31 -15.50
CA ALA A 306 14.62 -31.75 -14.14
C ALA A 306 13.28 -32.50 -14.09
N HIS A 307 13.37 -33.84 -14.14
CA HIS A 307 12.28 -34.77 -13.87
C HIS A 307 11.81 -34.70 -12.40
N ASN A 308 11.06 -33.67 -12.01
CA ASN A 308 10.05 -33.74 -10.94
C ASN A 308 9.31 -32.39 -10.78
N PRO A 309 8.01 -32.30 -11.11
CA PRO A 309 7.23 -31.09 -10.92
C PRO A 309 6.70 -31.05 -9.48
N GLN A 310 7.51 -30.60 -8.52
CA GLN A 310 6.90 -30.04 -7.31
C GLN A 310 6.23 -28.72 -7.69
N SER A 311 4.95 -28.55 -7.32
CA SER A 311 4.19 -27.34 -7.61
C SER A 311 4.77 -26.14 -6.86
N ILE A 312 5.51 -25.30 -7.58
CA ILE A 312 6.01 -24.02 -7.05
C ILE A 312 4.80 -23.08 -6.89
N ASN A 313 4.37 -22.83 -5.65
CA ASN A 313 3.20 -21.99 -5.37
C ASN A 313 3.54 -20.68 -4.67
N SER A 314 4.63 -20.64 -3.88
CA SER A 314 5.07 -19.44 -3.16
C SER A 314 6.50 -19.01 -3.51
N ILE A 315 6.85 -17.77 -3.13
CA ILE A 315 8.23 -17.24 -3.26
C ILE A 315 9.20 -18.03 -2.38
N THR A 316 8.75 -18.51 -1.23
CA THR A 316 9.53 -19.39 -0.35
C THR A 316 9.83 -20.73 -1.03
N ASP A 317 8.87 -21.29 -1.76
CA ASP A 317 9.08 -22.53 -2.53
C ASP A 317 10.06 -22.31 -3.68
N MET A 318 9.98 -21.15 -4.36
CA MET A 318 10.96 -20.75 -5.38
C MET A 318 12.38 -20.66 -4.82
N LYS A 319 12.53 -20.02 -3.65
CA LYS A 319 13.83 -19.91 -2.97
C LYS A 319 14.39 -21.28 -2.59
N ARG A 320 13.57 -22.13 -1.96
CA ARG A 320 13.93 -23.50 -1.58
C ARG A 320 14.33 -24.35 -2.80
N PHE A 321 13.56 -24.27 -3.89
CA PHE A 321 13.85 -25.00 -5.12
C PHE A 321 15.23 -24.63 -5.71
N VAL A 322 15.56 -23.34 -5.74
CA VAL A 322 16.88 -22.87 -6.21
C VAL A 322 18.01 -23.32 -5.27
N GLU A 323 17.74 -23.48 -3.97
CA GLU A 323 18.70 -23.96 -2.97
C GLU A 323 18.95 -25.48 -3.05
N GLU A 324 17.90 -26.26 -3.30
CA GLU A 324 17.91 -27.74 -3.29
C GLU A 324 18.60 -28.39 -4.49
N TYR A 325 18.70 -27.70 -5.64
CA TYR A 325 19.27 -28.26 -6.87
C TYR A 325 20.55 -27.53 -7.32
N PRO A 326 21.75 -28.02 -6.97
CA PRO A 326 23.02 -27.36 -7.28
C PRO A 326 23.37 -27.25 -8.77
N GLU A 327 22.86 -28.13 -9.63
CA GLU A 327 23.11 -28.05 -11.08
C GLU A 327 22.43 -26.84 -11.73
N PHE A 328 21.33 -26.33 -11.14
CA PHE A 328 20.69 -25.07 -11.54
C PHE A 328 21.60 -23.84 -11.30
N ARG A 329 22.61 -23.95 -10.43
CA ARG A 329 23.54 -22.85 -10.09
C ARG A 329 24.41 -22.39 -11.26
N LYS A 330 24.71 -23.29 -12.22
CA LYS A 330 25.64 -22.98 -13.33
C LYS A 330 25.00 -22.27 -14.52
N LEU A 331 23.70 -22.44 -14.75
CA LEU A 331 22.99 -21.78 -15.87
C LEU A 331 22.02 -20.67 -15.41
N GLY A 332 21.53 -20.70 -14.15
CA GLY A 332 20.42 -19.86 -13.67
C GLY A 332 20.78 -18.60 -12.85
N GLY A 333 21.94 -17.98 -13.08
CA GLY A 333 22.43 -16.85 -12.28
C GLY A 333 21.45 -15.67 -12.18
N ASN A 334 20.84 -15.25 -13.30
CA ASN A 334 19.86 -14.16 -13.32
C ASN A 334 18.54 -14.53 -12.63
N VAL A 335 18.05 -15.75 -12.79
CA VAL A 335 16.84 -16.22 -12.08
C VAL A 335 17.08 -16.15 -10.57
N SER A 336 18.22 -16.69 -10.13
CA SER A 336 18.57 -16.71 -8.74
C SER A 336 18.73 -15.32 -8.12
N LYS A 337 19.27 -14.37 -8.88
CA LYS A 337 19.41 -12.96 -8.51
C LYS A 337 18.05 -12.33 -8.19
N HIS A 338 17.07 -12.45 -9.09
CA HIS A 338 15.75 -11.85 -8.88
C HIS A 338 14.93 -12.57 -7.81
N VAL A 339 15.07 -13.90 -7.67
CA VAL A 339 14.45 -14.63 -6.56
C VAL A 339 14.98 -14.16 -5.21
N ALA A 340 16.29 -13.92 -5.09
CA ALA A 340 16.88 -13.38 -3.87
C ALA A 340 16.38 -11.96 -3.56
N LEU A 341 16.40 -11.06 -4.55
CA LEU A 341 15.92 -9.69 -4.39
C LEU A 341 14.43 -9.63 -4.01
N VAL A 342 13.55 -10.30 -4.77
CA VAL A 342 12.11 -10.28 -4.51
C VAL A 342 11.76 -11.00 -3.20
N GLY A 343 12.48 -12.08 -2.87
CA GLY A 343 12.35 -12.74 -1.57
C GLY A 343 12.68 -11.81 -0.42
N GLU A 344 13.73 -10.98 -0.55
CA GLU A 344 14.08 -10.00 0.48
C GLU A 344 13.09 -8.84 0.55
N LEU A 345 12.64 -8.30 -0.59
CA LEU A 345 11.60 -7.28 -0.62
C LEU A 345 10.31 -7.76 0.10
N SER A 346 9.89 -9.00 -0.17
CA SER A 346 8.74 -9.61 0.53
C SER A 346 8.98 -9.69 2.04
N ARG A 347 10.18 -10.10 2.47
CA ARG A 347 10.55 -10.20 3.88
C ARG A 347 10.48 -8.84 4.58
N LEU A 348 10.98 -7.79 3.95
CA LEU A 348 10.97 -6.43 4.49
C LEU A 348 9.55 -5.86 4.58
N VAL A 349 8.73 -6.05 3.53
CA VAL A 349 7.32 -5.65 3.54
C VAL A 349 6.56 -6.31 4.70
N ASP A 350 6.78 -7.59 4.94
CA ASP A 350 6.10 -8.33 6.01
C ASP A 350 6.62 -7.99 7.41
N ARG A 351 7.95 -7.80 7.56
CA ARG A 351 8.60 -7.45 8.82
C ARG A 351 8.18 -6.07 9.30
N ASP A 352 8.25 -5.10 8.41
CA ASP A 352 8.06 -3.67 8.74
C ASP A 352 6.61 -3.21 8.53
N LYS A 353 5.71 -4.12 8.13
CA LYS A 353 4.29 -3.85 7.89
C LYS A 353 4.07 -2.70 6.90
N LEU A 354 4.86 -2.70 5.82
CA LEU A 354 4.88 -1.61 4.85
C LEU A 354 3.55 -1.46 4.09
N LEU A 355 2.73 -2.50 3.99
CA LEU A 355 1.38 -2.40 3.40
C LEU A 355 0.47 -1.48 4.23
N ASP A 356 0.50 -1.62 5.55
CA ASP A 356 -0.30 -0.81 6.48
C ASP A 356 0.19 0.66 6.46
N ILE A 357 1.51 0.85 6.47
CA ILE A 357 2.13 2.18 6.38
C ILE A 357 1.83 2.83 5.02
N GLY A 358 1.96 2.07 3.93
CA GLY A 358 1.70 2.55 2.59
C GLY A 358 0.26 3.02 2.40
N GLU A 359 -0.73 2.33 2.98
CA GLU A 359 -2.13 2.78 2.94
C GLU A 359 -2.31 4.14 3.63
N VAL A 360 -1.72 4.33 4.81
CA VAL A 360 -1.76 5.59 5.55
C VAL A 360 -1.05 6.71 4.78
N GLU A 361 0.14 6.44 4.24
CA GLU A 361 0.90 7.39 3.43
C GLU A 361 0.12 7.86 2.20
N GLN A 362 -0.50 6.93 1.46
CA GLN A 362 -1.33 7.26 0.30
C GLN A 362 -2.59 8.03 0.72
N GLY A 363 -3.20 7.66 1.84
CA GLY A 363 -4.32 8.39 2.43
C GLY A 363 -3.95 9.84 2.76
N LEU A 364 -2.79 10.06 3.38
CA LEU A 364 -2.27 11.39 3.73
C LEU A 364 -1.91 12.22 2.49
N ALA A 365 -1.29 11.60 1.48
CA ALA A 365 -0.87 12.28 0.26
C ALA A 365 -2.04 12.68 -0.65
N THR A 366 -3.12 11.89 -0.69
CA THR A 366 -4.25 12.09 -1.61
C THR A 366 -5.50 12.69 -0.95
N GLY A 367 -5.53 12.78 0.38
CA GLY A 367 -6.66 13.36 1.12
C GLY A 367 -7.92 12.48 1.18
N SER A 368 -7.85 11.22 0.73
CA SER A 368 -9.04 10.40 0.41
C SER A 368 -9.00 8.95 0.96
N GLY A 369 -8.49 8.75 2.18
CA GLY A 369 -8.44 7.43 2.84
C GLY A 369 -9.38 7.29 4.06
N ALA A 370 -9.86 6.07 4.34
CA ALA A 370 -10.66 5.77 5.54
C ALA A 370 -9.89 6.05 6.86
N ASP A 371 -8.56 5.90 6.83
CA ASP A 371 -7.65 6.10 7.96
C ASP A 371 -7.21 7.56 8.19
N LEU A 372 -7.55 8.48 7.28
CA LEU A 372 -7.44 9.92 7.58
C LEU A 372 -8.28 10.28 8.79
N ARG A 373 -9.44 9.61 8.98
CA ARG A 373 -10.22 9.79 10.21
C ARG A 373 -9.43 9.38 11.44
N LEU A 374 -8.63 8.31 11.39
CA LEU A 374 -7.84 7.88 12.54
C LEU A 374 -6.71 8.87 12.83
N VAL A 375 -6.00 9.35 11.80
CA VAL A 375 -4.97 10.40 11.97
C VAL A 375 -5.60 11.70 12.44
N TYR A 376 -6.73 12.14 11.87
CA TYR A 376 -7.49 13.30 12.35
C TYR A 376 -8.04 13.11 13.76
N VAL A 377 -8.46 11.90 14.14
CA VAL A 377 -8.90 11.57 15.50
C VAL A 377 -7.71 11.59 16.46
N ILE A 378 -6.54 11.07 16.08
CA ILE A 378 -5.30 11.17 16.86
C ILE A 378 -4.87 12.63 16.99
N LEU A 379 -4.97 13.44 15.93
CA LEU A 379 -4.71 14.87 15.97
C LEU A 379 -5.80 15.65 16.73
N ASN A 380 -7.04 15.19 16.80
CA ASN A 380 -8.08 15.85 17.58
C ASN A 380 -8.04 15.44 19.06
N ILE A 381 -7.57 14.24 19.38
CA ILE A 381 -7.42 13.72 20.74
C ILE A 381 -6.05 14.12 21.34
N ALA A 382 -5.01 14.20 20.51
CA ALA A 382 -3.62 14.43 20.90
C ALA A 382 -2.92 15.48 20.02
N GLY A 383 -3.63 16.38 19.36
CA GLY A 383 -3.05 17.50 18.59
C GLY A 383 -2.54 18.63 19.46
N SER A 384 -1.92 19.61 18.82
CA SER A 384 -1.42 20.84 19.46
C SER A 384 -2.49 21.51 20.33
N ASP A 385 -3.73 21.51 19.88
CA ASP A 385 -4.85 22.22 20.52
C ASP A 385 -5.29 21.58 21.86
N GLN A 386 -4.94 20.31 22.10
CA GLN A 386 -5.24 19.59 23.33
C GLN A 386 -3.99 19.39 24.23
N ARG A 387 -2.79 19.77 23.75
CA ARG A 387 -1.52 19.63 24.47
C ARG A 387 -1.11 20.95 25.14
N GLN A 388 -0.60 20.88 26.37
CA GLN A 388 -0.07 22.06 27.09
C GLN A 388 1.35 22.47 26.63
N ASP A 389 2.09 21.56 26.00
CA ASP A 389 3.41 21.82 25.40
C ASP A 389 3.43 21.33 23.94
N ASP A 390 3.88 22.22 23.06
CA ASP A 390 3.97 21.99 21.63
C ASP A 390 5.29 21.29 21.29
N LEU A 391 5.23 19.99 21.00
CA LEU A 391 6.43 19.21 20.67
C LEU A 391 6.89 19.45 19.22
N PHE A 392 6.01 19.94 18.32
CA PHE A 392 6.33 20.25 16.92
C PHE A 392 5.33 21.28 16.35
N SER A 393 5.69 22.56 16.39
CA SER A 393 4.90 23.62 15.78
C SER A 393 4.89 23.47 14.25
N ALA A 394 3.75 23.13 13.65
CA ALA A 394 3.64 23.02 12.19
C ALA A 394 2.23 23.35 11.66
N GLU A 395 1.79 24.60 11.85
CA GLU A 395 0.87 25.18 10.87
C GLU A 395 1.65 25.43 9.57
N SER A 396 1.61 24.48 8.62
CA SER A 396 1.57 24.74 7.16
C SER A 396 1.86 23.53 6.26
N LEU A 397 2.06 22.31 6.81
CA LEU A 397 2.33 21.15 5.96
C LEU A 397 1.08 20.60 5.22
N PHE A 398 -0.13 20.88 5.70
CA PHE A 398 -1.37 20.28 5.17
C PHE A 398 -2.22 21.19 4.26
N ALA A 399 -1.78 22.42 3.96
CA ALA A 399 -2.60 23.41 3.25
C ALA A 399 -2.51 23.37 1.70
N LYS A 400 -1.73 22.46 1.10
CA LYS A 400 -1.52 22.40 -0.37
C LYS A 400 -1.90 21.06 -1.01
N GLY A 401 -2.97 20.42 -0.53
CA GLY A 401 -3.57 19.24 -1.17
C GLY A 401 -4.83 19.56 -1.99
N ARG A 402 -4.78 20.52 -2.93
CA ARG A 402 -5.93 20.78 -3.83
C ARG A 402 -5.48 20.87 -5.29
N SER A 403 -5.40 19.72 -5.94
CA SER A 403 -5.93 19.45 -7.29
C SER A 403 -5.49 18.05 -7.72
N ALA A 404 -6.43 17.11 -7.79
CA ALA A 404 -6.23 15.85 -8.50
C ALA A 404 -7.47 15.63 -9.38
N LEU A 405 -7.37 16.00 -10.65
CA LEU A 405 -8.44 15.84 -11.64
C LEU A 405 -7.90 14.99 -12.80
N LYS A 406 -8.38 13.74 -12.84
CA LYS A 406 -8.38 12.78 -13.97
C LYS A 406 -7.20 12.79 -14.95
N GLY A 407 -6.48 11.68 -14.97
CA GLY A 407 -6.06 11.05 -16.23
C GLY A 407 -4.70 10.35 -16.21
N LEU A 408 -4.71 9.01 -16.11
CA LEU A 408 -4.17 8.07 -17.10
C LEU A 408 -4.46 6.64 -16.63
N LYS A 409 -4.81 5.76 -17.57
CA LYS A 409 -5.22 4.38 -17.32
C LYS A 409 -4.01 3.55 -16.86
N GLY A 410 -4.00 3.18 -15.59
CA GLY A 410 -3.15 2.13 -15.05
C GLY A 410 -3.77 1.67 -13.74
N VAL A 411 -4.26 0.42 -13.74
CA VAL A 411 -4.97 -0.29 -12.66
C VAL A 411 -4.87 0.38 -11.27
N GLU A 412 -6.01 0.88 -10.76
CA GLU A 412 -6.13 1.56 -9.47
C GLU A 412 -5.77 0.61 -8.33
N ASN A 413 -4.52 0.64 -7.88
CA ASN A 413 -4.04 0.00 -6.67
C ASN A 413 -4.10 1.02 -5.52
N VAL A 414 -4.64 0.64 -4.36
CA VAL A 414 -4.74 1.47 -3.14
C VAL A 414 -3.37 2.04 -2.74
N TYR A 415 -2.30 1.32 -3.02
CA TYR A 415 -0.94 1.70 -2.64
C TYR A 415 -0.23 2.65 -3.63
N MET A 416 -0.85 3.01 -4.76
CA MET A 416 -0.24 3.85 -5.81
C MET A 416 -1.17 4.96 -6.29
N GLN A 417 -1.97 5.53 -5.40
CA GLN A 417 -2.94 6.58 -5.74
C GLN A 417 -2.26 7.94 -5.99
N HIS A 418 -1.17 8.23 -5.28
CA HIS A 418 -0.40 9.45 -5.43
C HIS A 418 0.31 9.50 -6.78
N GLN A 419 0.19 10.64 -7.47
CA GLN A 419 0.89 10.93 -8.72
C GLN A 419 1.88 12.09 -8.49
N PRO A 420 3.16 11.93 -8.87
CA PRO A 420 4.15 13.01 -8.73
C PRO A 420 3.72 14.30 -9.43
N HIS A 421 4.03 15.46 -8.85
CA HIS A 421 3.66 16.77 -9.42
C HIS A 421 4.27 17.01 -10.81
N LEU A 422 5.40 16.34 -11.10
CA LEU A 422 6.00 16.33 -12.43
C LEU A 422 5.02 15.87 -13.52
N ALA A 423 4.15 14.90 -13.23
CA ALA A 423 3.19 14.38 -14.21
C ALA A 423 2.22 15.47 -14.68
N GLU A 424 1.66 16.24 -13.74
CA GLU A 424 0.77 17.36 -14.04
C GLU A 424 1.50 18.48 -14.80
N THR A 425 2.75 18.76 -14.42
CA THR A 425 3.58 19.76 -15.11
C THR A 425 3.83 19.37 -16.57
N LEU A 426 4.13 18.10 -16.83
CA LEU A 426 4.35 17.59 -18.19
C LEU A 426 3.05 17.55 -19.00
N GLU A 427 1.92 17.18 -18.39
CA GLU A 427 0.63 17.22 -19.07
C GLU A 427 0.25 18.66 -19.48
N ASN A 428 0.42 19.62 -18.58
CA ASN A 428 0.21 21.04 -18.87
C ASN A 428 1.17 21.54 -19.96
N LEU A 429 2.41 21.07 -19.97
CA LEU A 429 3.38 21.38 -21.03
C LEU A 429 2.91 20.85 -22.39
N PHE A 430 2.48 19.58 -22.48
CA PHE A 430 2.03 18.97 -23.74
C PHE A 430 0.73 19.57 -24.27
N ARG A 431 -0.14 20.03 -23.38
CA ARG A 431 -1.38 20.74 -23.75
C ARG A 431 -1.16 22.21 -24.11
N GLY A 432 0.07 22.73 -24.03
CA GLY A 432 0.37 24.15 -24.24
C GLY A 432 -0.26 25.06 -23.17
N ARG A 433 -0.57 24.50 -21.98
CA ARG A 433 -1.23 25.19 -20.86
C ARG A 433 -0.26 25.56 -19.74
N LEU A 434 1.02 25.23 -19.87
CA LEU A 434 2.04 25.59 -18.88
C LEU A 434 2.29 27.10 -18.88
N ARG A 435 1.82 27.77 -17.82
CA ARG A 435 1.78 29.24 -17.71
C ARG A 435 3.19 29.85 -17.63
N ASP A 436 3.42 30.93 -18.35
CA ASP A 436 4.68 31.70 -18.29
C ASP A 436 4.86 32.47 -16.97
N THR A 437 3.78 32.62 -16.20
CA THR A 437 3.84 33.18 -14.85
C THR A 437 4.47 32.22 -13.84
N SER A 438 4.28 30.90 -14.00
CA SER A 438 4.92 29.89 -13.13
C SER A 438 6.25 29.39 -13.72
N HIS A 439 6.31 29.21 -15.04
CA HIS A 439 7.49 28.68 -15.74
C HIS A 439 7.91 29.61 -16.89
N PRO A 440 8.48 30.80 -16.62
CA PRO A 440 8.92 31.71 -17.67
C PRO A 440 10.04 31.13 -18.52
N PHE A 441 10.14 31.64 -19.76
CA PHE A 441 11.33 31.47 -20.59
C PHE A 441 12.44 32.42 -20.13
N LEU A 442 13.69 31.99 -20.24
CA LEU A 442 14.84 32.79 -19.82
C LEU A 442 15.14 33.93 -20.81
N ASP A 443 15.24 33.61 -22.10
CA ASP A 443 15.13 34.58 -23.18
C ASP A 443 13.69 34.57 -23.69
N GLY A 444 13.13 35.75 -24.01
CA GLY A 444 11.79 35.87 -24.59
C GLY A 444 11.66 35.04 -25.86
N ALA A 445 11.18 33.81 -25.73
CA ALA A 445 10.87 32.95 -26.86
C ALA A 445 9.70 33.64 -27.59
N GLY A 446 9.93 34.07 -28.82
CA GLY A 446 9.09 35.02 -29.56
C GLY A 446 7.57 34.73 -29.53
N PRO A 447 6.73 35.67 -30.01
CA PRO A 447 5.28 35.52 -29.95
C PRO A 447 4.88 34.18 -30.59
N ASN A 448 4.22 33.31 -29.82
CA ASN A 448 3.79 31.92 -30.13
C ASN A 448 4.69 30.76 -29.68
N ALA A 449 5.85 30.99 -29.04
CA ALA A 449 6.69 29.90 -28.55
C ALA A 449 6.01 29.04 -27.46
N SER A 450 5.10 29.61 -26.66
CA SER A 450 4.33 28.89 -25.64
C SER A 450 3.20 28.02 -26.20
N LEU A 451 2.76 28.28 -27.44
CA LEU A 451 1.73 27.52 -28.15
C LEU A 451 2.29 26.32 -28.93
N GLN A 452 3.61 26.31 -29.16
CA GLN A 452 4.27 25.27 -29.94
C GLN A 452 4.61 24.07 -29.06
N ARG A 453 4.11 22.89 -29.43
CA ARG A 453 4.38 21.65 -28.69
C ARG A 453 5.86 21.25 -28.87
N PRO A 454 6.64 21.09 -27.78
CA PRO A 454 8.04 20.69 -27.89
C PRO A 454 8.15 19.22 -28.32
N GLN A 455 9.07 18.93 -29.25
CA GLN A 455 9.39 17.57 -29.69
C GLN A 455 10.38 16.89 -28.73
N ASP A 456 11.34 17.65 -28.22
CA ASP A 456 12.41 17.18 -27.34
C ASP A 456 12.38 17.98 -26.04
N VAL A 457 12.18 17.32 -24.91
CA VAL A 457 12.12 17.96 -23.59
C VAL A 457 13.11 17.29 -22.65
N ILE A 458 14.04 18.09 -22.11
CA ILE A 458 15.01 17.70 -21.10
C ILE A 458 14.57 18.34 -19.79
N ILE A 459 14.38 17.55 -18.74
CA ILE A 459 13.92 17.98 -17.43
C ILE A 459 15.08 17.83 -16.47
N PHE A 460 15.44 18.90 -15.76
CA PHE A 460 16.47 18.87 -14.73
C PHE A 460 15.88 19.27 -13.38
N MET A 461 15.92 18.34 -12.42
CA MET A 461 15.43 18.55 -11.06
C MET A 461 16.58 18.88 -10.11
N ILE A 462 16.57 20.11 -9.59
CA ILE A 462 17.48 20.57 -8.53
C ILE A 462 17.05 19.91 -7.22
N GLY A 463 18.00 19.34 -6.46
CA GLY A 463 17.69 18.58 -5.25
C GLY A 463 17.26 17.13 -5.53
N GLY A 464 17.50 16.64 -6.74
CA GLY A 464 17.43 15.23 -7.09
C GLY A 464 16.07 14.75 -7.60
N THR A 465 16.10 13.64 -8.34
CA THR A 465 14.93 12.95 -8.91
C THR A 465 14.61 11.69 -8.14
N THR A 466 13.44 11.12 -8.37
CA THR A 466 13.03 9.82 -7.79
C THR A 466 12.75 8.80 -8.89
N TYR A 467 12.81 7.51 -8.56
CA TYR A 467 12.40 6.46 -9.51
C TYR A 467 10.89 6.49 -9.81
N ALA A 468 10.07 7.06 -8.93
CA ALA A 468 8.65 7.31 -9.17
C ALA A 468 8.43 8.25 -10.37
N GLU A 469 9.18 9.36 -10.41
CA GLU A 469 9.15 10.32 -11.52
C GLU A 469 9.77 9.73 -12.79
N ALA A 470 10.86 8.97 -12.66
CA ALA A 470 11.46 8.28 -13.79
C ALA A 470 10.48 7.30 -14.45
N ARG A 471 9.65 6.60 -13.66
CA ARG A 471 8.58 5.74 -14.17
C ARG A 471 7.55 6.53 -14.97
N VAL A 472 7.10 7.68 -14.46
CA VAL A 472 6.14 8.54 -15.20
C VAL A 472 6.72 8.93 -16.56
N VAL A 473 7.98 9.37 -16.60
CA VAL A 473 8.67 9.76 -17.83
C VAL A 473 8.85 8.57 -18.79
N ALA A 474 9.20 7.39 -18.26
CA ALA A 474 9.33 6.17 -19.06
C ALA A 474 7.99 5.74 -19.68
N LEU A 475 6.90 5.76 -18.92
CA LEU A 475 5.56 5.42 -19.41
C LEU A 475 5.09 6.40 -20.49
N LEU A 476 5.30 7.71 -20.30
CA LEU A 476 4.97 8.72 -21.30
C LEU A 476 5.76 8.55 -22.62
N ASN A 477 7.03 8.14 -22.54
CA ASN A 477 7.84 7.80 -23.70
C ASN A 477 7.37 6.50 -24.40
N GLN A 478 6.82 5.53 -23.67
CA GLN A 478 6.24 4.32 -24.25
C GLN A 478 4.93 4.63 -24.99
N GLU A 479 4.04 5.43 -24.38
CA GLU A 479 2.77 5.85 -25.00
C GLU A 479 2.99 6.65 -26.29
N SER A 480 4.02 7.50 -26.33
CA SER A 480 4.34 8.30 -27.52
C SER A 480 4.83 7.46 -28.70
N THR A 481 5.36 6.27 -28.44
CA THR A 481 5.85 5.31 -29.46
C THR A 481 4.71 4.47 -30.06
N GLN A 482 3.59 4.29 -29.34
CA GLN A 482 2.46 3.45 -29.76
C GLN A 482 1.30 4.23 -30.45
N GLY A 483 1.49 5.51 -30.79
CA GLY A 483 0.53 6.29 -31.58
C GLY A 483 -0.67 6.86 -30.82
N GLY A 484 -0.60 6.97 -29.49
CA GLY A 484 -1.65 7.59 -28.67
C GLY A 484 -1.83 9.11 -28.94
N ALA A 485 -3.07 9.57 -29.06
CA ALA A 485 -3.45 10.93 -29.49
C ALA A 485 -2.96 12.08 -28.58
N SER A 486 -2.53 11.82 -27.34
CA SER A 486 -2.12 12.83 -26.36
C SER A 486 -0.60 13.10 -26.35
N SER A 487 0.27 12.13 -26.67
CA SER A 487 1.73 12.21 -26.54
C SER A 487 2.54 12.04 -27.85
N ALA A 488 1.88 11.80 -28.98
CA ALA A 488 2.52 11.45 -30.25
C ALA A 488 3.69 12.39 -30.64
N GLY A 489 4.89 11.82 -30.68
CA GLY A 489 6.10 12.47 -31.20
C GLY A 489 6.99 13.23 -30.21
N THR A 490 6.65 13.31 -28.91
CA THR A 490 7.51 13.96 -27.91
C THR A 490 8.44 12.94 -27.21
N ARG A 491 9.73 13.29 -27.07
CA ARG A 491 10.74 12.52 -26.34
C ARG A 491 11.15 13.26 -25.06
N LEU A 492 11.11 12.55 -23.95
CA LEU A 492 11.41 13.07 -22.61
C LEU A 492 12.70 12.47 -22.06
N LEU A 493 13.52 13.33 -21.46
CA LEU A 493 14.68 12.93 -20.67
C LEU A 493 14.60 13.59 -19.30
N LEU A 494 14.66 12.79 -18.24
CA LEU A 494 14.72 13.26 -16.86
C LEU A 494 16.16 13.17 -16.35
N GLY A 495 16.57 14.15 -15.57
CA GLY A 495 17.72 14.01 -14.70
C GLY A 495 17.70 14.98 -13.55
N GLY A 496 18.67 14.83 -12.66
CA GLY A 496 18.82 15.69 -11.50
C GLY A 496 20.21 15.60 -10.91
N THR A 497 20.42 16.32 -9.83
CA THR A 497 21.69 16.30 -9.08
C THR A 497 22.05 14.89 -8.62
N CYS A 498 21.05 14.13 -8.17
CA CYS A 498 21.14 12.74 -7.73
C CYS A 498 19.78 12.04 -7.90
N VAL A 499 19.73 10.73 -7.62
CA VAL A 499 18.48 9.99 -7.44
C VAL A 499 18.29 9.70 -5.96
N HIS A 500 17.14 10.10 -5.42
CA HIS A 500 16.80 9.95 -4.00
C HIS A 500 15.85 8.77 -3.75
N ASN A 501 16.09 8.12 -2.61
CA ASN A 501 15.11 7.41 -1.79
C ASN A 501 14.74 8.27 -0.57
N SER A 502 13.80 7.81 0.26
CA SER A 502 13.34 8.57 1.44
C SER A 502 14.47 8.91 2.41
N SER A 503 15.36 7.95 2.68
CA SER A 503 16.48 8.13 3.63
C SER A 503 17.49 9.17 3.15
N SER A 504 17.96 9.06 1.90
CA SER A 504 18.91 10.03 1.31
C SER A 504 18.31 11.43 1.17
N PHE A 505 17.00 11.54 0.93
CA PHE A 505 16.31 12.83 0.87
C PHE A 505 16.25 13.50 2.25
N VAL A 506 15.90 12.74 3.30
CA VAL A 506 15.92 13.22 4.68
C VAL A 506 17.32 13.60 5.13
N ASP A 507 18.34 12.81 4.76
CA ASP A 507 19.73 13.10 5.09
C ASP A 507 20.26 14.37 4.39
N MET A 508 19.83 14.63 3.14
CA MET A 508 20.09 15.91 2.47
C MET A 508 19.50 17.07 3.26
N ILE A 509 18.22 16.96 3.66
CA ILE A 509 17.54 18.03 4.43
C ILE A 509 18.24 18.24 5.77
N ARG A 510 18.58 17.16 6.48
CA ARG A 510 19.32 17.21 7.76
C ARG A 510 20.67 17.91 7.59
N SER A 511 21.42 17.57 6.54
CA SER A 511 22.72 18.19 6.25
C SER A 511 22.58 19.67 5.89
N ALA A 512 21.54 20.03 5.13
CA ALA A 512 21.29 21.42 4.75
C ALA A 512 20.87 22.29 5.95
N ALA A 513 20.06 21.73 6.87
CA ALA A 513 19.57 22.44 8.04
C ALA A 513 20.69 22.98 8.94
N VAL A 514 21.83 22.28 9.03
CA VAL A 514 23.00 22.71 9.82
C VAL A 514 23.59 24.03 9.32
N ASN A 515 23.48 24.31 8.01
CA ASN A 515 24.07 25.48 7.37
C ASN A 515 23.10 26.67 7.26
N PHE A 516 21.83 26.47 7.62
CA PHE A 516 20.83 27.54 7.59
C PHE A 516 20.83 28.35 8.88
N SER A 517 20.34 29.59 8.82
CA SER A 517 20.16 30.40 10.02
C SER A 517 19.10 29.81 10.94
N ALA A 518 19.23 30.07 12.23
CA ALA A 518 18.28 29.63 13.26
C ALA A 518 16.83 29.97 12.91
N SER A 519 16.58 31.10 12.25
CA SER A 519 15.27 31.51 11.73
C SER A 519 14.59 30.54 10.74
N VAL A 520 15.31 29.54 10.20
CA VAL A 520 14.79 28.54 9.25
C VAL A 520 14.29 27.28 9.96
N TYR A 521 14.88 26.92 11.11
CA TYR A 521 14.54 25.68 11.84
C TYR A 521 14.07 25.91 13.29
N GLU A 522 14.28 27.11 13.85
CA GLU A 522 13.71 27.51 15.13
C GLU A 522 12.25 27.93 14.93
N PRO A 523 11.35 27.50 15.81
CA PRO A 523 9.97 27.96 15.78
C PRO A 523 9.93 29.48 15.93
N PRO A 524 9.04 30.19 15.21
CA PRO A 524 8.88 31.63 15.38
C PRO A 524 8.63 31.93 16.87
N PRO A 525 9.19 33.03 17.43
CA PRO A 525 8.98 33.37 18.82
C PRO A 525 7.48 33.48 19.06
N GLY A 526 6.95 32.61 19.93
CA GLY A 526 5.52 32.44 20.13
C GLY A 526 4.84 33.78 20.38
N SER A 527 3.81 34.08 19.59
CA SER A 527 2.88 35.15 19.92
C SER A 527 2.32 34.86 21.30
N SER A 528 2.59 35.74 22.27
CA SER A 528 2.00 35.68 23.61
C SER A 528 0.50 35.38 23.51
N SER A 529 0.06 34.29 24.14
CA SER A 529 -1.33 33.86 24.19
C SER A 529 -2.23 34.98 24.72
N THR A 530 -2.91 35.71 23.84
CA THR A 530 -4.08 36.51 24.23
C THR A 530 -5.28 35.59 24.34
N MET A 531 -5.35 34.80 25.42
CA MET A 531 -6.64 34.31 25.89
C MET A 531 -7.32 35.43 26.69
N PRO A 532 -8.64 35.64 26.56
CA PRO A 532 -9.34 36.64 27.36
C PRO A 532 -9.33 36.18 28.83
N ALA A 533 -8.59 36.88 29.69
CA ALA A 533 -8.61 36.65 31.13
C ALA A 533 -9.83 37.34 31.74
N LEU A 534 -10.66 36.60 32.46
CA LEU A 534 -11.77 37.15 33.23
C LEU A 534 -11.33 37.24 34.69
N ASN A 535 -11.12 38.47 35.16
CA ASN A 535 -10.69 38.77 36.53
C ASN A 535 -11.86 39.42 37.27
N LEU A 536 -12.43 38.69 38.25
CA LEU A 536 -13.51 39.20 39.09
C LEU A 536 -12.96 39.48 40.48
N ASN A 537 -13.06 40.74 40.90
CA ASN A 537 -12.71 41.18 42.23
C ASN A 537 -14.00 41.28 43.06
N LEU A 538 -14.20 40.32 43.96
CA LEU A 538 -15.34 40.26 44.86
C LEU A 538 -14.80 40.31 46.29
N GLY A 539 -14.72 41.52 46.85
CA GLY A 539 -14.54 41.78 48.28
C GLY A 539 -13.50 40.89 48.98
N GLY A 540 -12.21 41.17 48.77
CA GLY A 540 -11.10 40.51 49.48
C GLY A 540 -10.64 39.17 48.88
N VAL A 541 -11.25 38.72 47.77
CA VAL A 541 -10.83 37.53 47.01
C VAL A 541 -10.79 37.87 45.52
N ASN A 542 -9.64 37.59 44.88
CA ASN A 542 -9.51 37.66 43.43
C ASN A 542 -9.61 36.26 42.83
N VAL A 543 -10.48 36.11 41.83
CA VAL A 543 -10.64 34.88 41.04
C VAL A 543 -10.22 35.19 39.61
N SER A 544 -9.17 34.49 39.14
CA SER A 544 -8.63 34.63 37.78
C SER A 544 -8.83 33.32 37.01
N LEU A 545 -9.49 33.41 35.86
CA LEU A 545 -9.66 32.30 34.91
C LEU A 545 -8.79 32.57 33.66
N GLY A 546 -7.65 31.88 33.57
CA GLY A 546 -6.71 31.89 32.43
C GLY A 546 -5.63 32.98 32.48
N GLY A 547 -4.38 32.61 32.16
CA GLY A 547 -3.20 33.49 32.14
C GLY A 547 -1.94 32.82 32.75
N PRO A 548 -0.73 33.39 32.57
CA PRO A 548 0.55 32.75 32.95
C PRO A 548 0.75 32.50 34.45
N ALA A 549 -0.16 32.99 35.31
CA ALA A 549 -0.16 32.69 36.74
C ALA A 549 -1.02 31.47 37.13
N GLY A 550 -1.75 30.86 36.17
CA GLY A 550 -2.64 29.73 36.40
C GLY A 550 -4.04 30.10 36.88
N THR A 551 -4.97 29.15 36.77
CA THR A 551 -6.34 29.23 37.31
C THR A 551 -6.33 29.00 38.82
N GLY A 552 -6.79 29.99 39.60
CA GLY A 552 -6.77 29.88 41.05
C GLY A 552 -7.50 31.02 41.79
N VAL A 553 -7.80 30.77 43.06
CA VAL A 553 -8.39 31.72 44.00
C VAL A 553 -7.27 32.21 44.93
N TYR A 554 -6.91 33.48 44.84
CA TYR A 554 -5.85 34.06 45.67
C TYR A 554 -6.45 34.87 46.82
N ARG A 555 -6.07 34.52 48.06
CA ARG A 555 -6.32 35.35 49.23
C ARG A 555 -5.11 36.24 49.47
N THR A 556 -5.33 37.55 49.57
CA THR A 556 -4.30 38.48 50.05
C THR A 556 -4.10 38.25 51.54
N SER A 557 -2.92 37.76 51.91
CA SER A 557 -2.54 37.49 53.30
C SER A 557 -2.41 38.78 54.11
N GLY A 558 -3.08 38.83 55.25
CA GLY A 558 -2.68 39.63 56.41
C GLY A 558 -2.36 38.68 57.57
N GLU A 559 -1.08 38.61 57.92
CA GLU A 559 -0.49 38.19 59.19
C GLU A 559 -0.69 36.75 59.72
N GLY A 560 0.43 36.03 59.83
CA GLY A 560 0.88 35.52 61.13
C GLY A 560 0.83 34.00 61.41
N VAL A 561 2.03 33.43 61.61
CA VAL A 561 2.38 32.35 62.57
C VAL A 561 2.25 30.88 62.13
N SER A 562 3.32 30.41 61.48
CA SER A 562 4.26 29.31 61.84
C SER A 562 3.82 27.96 62.45
N LEU A 563 4.43 26.90 61.87
CA LEU A 563 5.04 25.68 62.49
C LEU A 563 4.08 24.65 63.13
N GLN A 564 4.24 23.33 63.06
CA GLN A 564 5.22 22.41 62.46
C GLN A 564 4.73 20.96 62.63
N ALA A 565 4.96 20.15 61.59
CA ALA A 565 5.24 18.71 61.46
C ALA A 565 4.78 17.62 62.48
N ASP A 566 4.36 16.52 61.84
CA ASP A 566 4.61 15.08 62.08
C ASP A 566 4.10 14.33 63.33
N GLY A 567 3.55 13.13 63.06
CA GLY A 567 3.25 12.12 64.08
C GLY A 567 2.41 10.94 63.57
N ILE A 568 3.08 9.97 62.93
CA ILE A 568 2.55 8.65 62.54
C ILE A 568 2.47 7.70 63.75
N LYS A 569 1.46 6.80 63.74
CA LYS A 569 1.34 5.50 64.47
C LYS A 569 1.12 5.51 66.00
N ASP A 570 -0.08 5.05 66.39
CA ASP A 570 -0.35 3.79 67.12
C ASP A 570 -1.60 3.93 68.00
N GLY A 571 -2.58 3.05 67.79
CA GLY A 571 -3.80 3.09 68.62
C GLY A 571 -4.99 2.28 68.12
N VAL A 572 -4.79 1.17 67.41
CA VAL A 572 -5.84 0.15 67.21
C VAL A 572 -6.09 -0.56 68.54
N LYS A 573 -6.73 0.13 69.51
CA LYS A 573 -7.30 -0.49 70.71
C LYS A 573 -8.25 0.41 71.52
N ASN A 574 -9.00 1.32 70.90
CA ASN A 574 -10.02 2.13 71.62
C ASN A 574 -11.21 2.59 70.75
N LEU A 575 -11.65 1.82 69.74
CA LEU A 575 -12.80 2.22 68.89
C LEU A 575 -14.16 1.68 69.35
N PHE A 576 -14.23 0.95 70.46
CA PHE A 576 -15.50 0.56 71.07
C PHE A 576 -15.49 0.83 72.57
N GLY A 577 -15.45 2.11 72.93
CA GLY A 577 -15.98 2.55 74.21
C GLY A 577 -17.48 2.29 74.23
N LYS A 578 -17.93 1.24 74.93
CA LYS A 578 -19.32 1.15 75.37
C LYS A 578 -19.56 2.35 76.30
N THR A 579 -20.23 3.38 75.79
CA THR A 579 -20.81 4.42 76.64
C THR A 579 -21.76 3.73 77.63
N THR A 580 -21.59 4.03 78.91
CA THR A 580 -22.47 3.59 80.01
C THR A 580 -23.94 3.87 79.65
N GLU A 581 -24.86 2.97 80.04
CA GLU A 581 -26.28 3.03 79.65
C GLU A 581 -26.97 4.34 80.08
N ASP A 582 -26.39 5.08 81.02
CA ASP A 582 -26.97 6.28 81.62
C ASP A 582 -26.83 7.55 80.76
N VAL A 583 -26.22 7.48 79.56
CA VAL A 583 -26.11 8.63 78.62
C VAL A 583 -26.74 8.33 77.24
N LYS A 584 -27.52 7.26 77.10
CA LYS A 584 -28.27 6.97 75.86
C LYS A 584 -29.75 7.34 75.99
N VAL A 585 -30.16 8.40 75.28
CA VAL A 585 -31.58 8.71 75.09
C VAL A 585 -32.20 7.67 74.15
N LYS A 586 -32.96 6.71 74.69
CA LYS A 586 -33.68 5.69 73.89
C LYS A 586 -34.86 6.36 73.17
N THR A 587 -34.74 6.61 71.87
CA THR A 587 -35.81 7.21 71.04
C THR A 587 -36.61 6.12 70.31
N ARG A 588 -37.96 6.23 70.27
CA ARG A 588 -38.82 5.31 69.50
C ARG A 588 -38.53 5.37 67.99
N THR A 589 -38.10 6.53 67.52
CA THR A 589 -37.65 6.77 66.14
C THR A 589 -36.36 6.01 65.82
N GLY A 590 -35.39 5.98 66.74
CA GLY A 590 -34.15 5.23 66.56
C GLY A 590 -34.36 3.71 66.46
N ALA A 591 -35.33 3.16 67.22
CA ALA A 591 -35.69 1.74 67.13
C ALA A 591 -36.31 1.38 65.76
N PHE A 592 -37.19 2.22 65.23
CA PHE A 592 -37.77 2.05 63.90
C PHE A 592 -36.71 2.14 62.79
N LEU A 593 -35.83 3.14 62.86
CA LEU A 593 -34.73 3.31 61.90
C LEU A 593 -33.76 2.12 61.92
N THR A 594 -33.51 1.51 63.08
CA THR A 594 -32.65 0.33 63.19
C THR A 594 -33.26 -0.90 62.49
N ILE A 595 -34.57 -1.13 62.67
CA ILE A 595 -35.28 -2.24 62.01
C ILE A 595 -35.32 -2.02 60.49
N LEU A 596 -35.60 -0.79 60.05
CA LEU A 596 -35.61 -0.42 58.64
C LEU A 596 -34.22 -0.60 58.00
N SER A 597 -33.16 -0.16 58.70
CA SER A 597 -31.78 -0.32 58.25
C SER A 597 -31.38 -1.79 58.13
N ALA A 598 -31.78 -2.64 59.09
CA ALA A 598 -31.53 -4.08 59.03
C ALA A 598 -32.25 -4.76 57.85
N ALA A 599 -33.49 -4.35 57.54
CA ALA A 599 -34.23 -4.85 56.38
C ALA A 599 -33.58 -4.46 55.05
N ILE A 600 -33.11 -3.22 54.92
CA ILE A 600 -32.41 -2.72 53.72
C ILE A 600 -31.08 -3.44 53.53
N ILE A 601 -30.29 -3.59 54.61
CA ILE A 601 -29.02 -4.35 54.58
C ILE A 601 -29.28 -5.78 54.11
N LEU A 602 -30.30 -6.46 54.63
CA LEU A 602 -30.64 -7.83 54.22
C LEU A 602 -31.03 -7.91 52.74
N ALA A 603 -31.85 -6.98 52.25
CA ALA A 603 -32.28 -6.95 50.85
C ALA A 603 -31.10 -6.73 49.89
N PHE A 604 -30.25 -5.72 50.14
CA PHE A 604 -29.09 -5.45 49.28
C PHE A 604 -28.02 -6.53 49.36
N THR A 605 -27.79 -7.12 50.55
CA THR A 605 -26.86 -8.27 50.66
C THR A 605 -27.38 -9.48 49.89
N THR A 606 -28.70 -9.68 49.84
CA THR A 606 -29.31 -10.77 49.05
C THR A 606 -29.16 -10.52 47.54
N ILE A 607 -29.34 -9.28 47.09
CA ILE A 607 -29.12 -8.90 45.69
C ILE A 607 -27.66 -9.09 45.30
N GLU A 608 -26.73 -8.64 46.15
CA GLU A 608 -25.28 -8.81 45.93
C GLU A 608 -24.88 -10.29 45.87
N PHE A 609 -25.51 -11.13 46.70
CA PHE A 609 -25.27 -12.58 46.67
C PHE A 609 -25.80 -13.24 45.38
N LEU A 610 -26.93 -12.78 44.85
CA LEU A 610 -27.45 -13.26 43.57
C LEU A 610 -26.55 -12.82 42.40
N ASP A 611 -26.04 -11.59 42.43
CA ASP A 611 -25.12 -11.07 41.42
C ASP A 611 -23.76 -11.81 41.44
N TYR A 612 -23.21 -12.07 42.63
CA TYR A 612 -22.02 -12.89 42.82
C TYR A 612 -22.14 -14.30 42.20
N ARG A 613 -23.35 -14.89 42.21
CA ARG A 613 -23.60 -16.21 41.62
C ARG A 613 -23.86 -16.17 40.11
N ARG A 614 -24.06 -14.99 39.52
CA ARG A 614 -24.28 -14.83 38.08
C ARG A 614 -22.95 -14.88 37.33
N VAL A 615 -22.95 -15.47 36.13
CA VAL A 615 -21.81 -15.40 35.22
C VAL A 615 -22.04 -14.18 34.33
N ASN A 616 -21.09 -13.26 34.33
CA ASN A 616 -21.12 -12.09 33.46
C ASN A 616 -20.25 -12.37 32.23
N ILE A 617 -20.68 -11.85 31.08
CA ILE A 617 -19.95 -11.96 29.82
C ILE A 617 -19.37 -10.59 29.52
N ASP A 618 -18.07 -10.44 29.70
CA ASP A 618 -17.36 -9.22 29.35
C ASP A 618 -16.94 -9.29 27.88
N THR A 619 -17.25 -8.24 27.13
CA THR A 619 -16.93 -8.18 25.70
C THR A 619 -15.75 -7.24 25.48
N SER A 620 -14.69 -7.76 24.89
CA SER A 620 -13.52 -6.98 24.49
C SER A 620 -13.32 -7.05 22.97
N ILE A 621 -12.73 -5.99 22.42
CA ILE A 621 -12.41 -5.87 21.00
C ILE A 621 -10.89 -5.93 20.87
N LEU A 622 -10.39 -6.93 20.15
CA LEU A 622 -8.98 -7.14 19.90
C LEU A 622 -8.72 -7.15 18.39
N VAL A 623 -7.45 -7.04 18.01
CA VAL A 623 -7.03 -7.23 16.61
C VAL A 623 -6.88 -8.72 16.33
N ASP A 624 -7.52 -9.20 15.27
CA ASP A 624 -7.43 -10.58 14.85
C ASP A 624 -6.04 -10.87 14.23
N LYS A 625 -5.22 -11.67 14.94
CA LYS A 625 -3.87 -12.05 14.50
C LYS A 625 -3.83 -13.33 13.65
N SER A 626 -4.98 -13.96 13.41
CA SER A 626 -5.04 -15.23 12.67
C SER A 626 -4.98 -15.03 11.15
N ARG A 627 -3.76 -14.83 10.62
CA ARG A 627 -3.47 -14.77 9.18
C ARG A 627 -3.25 -16.18 8.61
N GLY A 628 -3.82 -16.46 7.44
CA GLY A 628 -3.63 -17.74 6.72
C GLY A 628 -4.56 -18.89 7.12
N GLU A 629 -5.53 -18.67 8.02
CA GLU A 629 -6.58 -19.66 8.32
C GLU A 629 -7.57 -19.75 7.13
N LYS A 630 -8.23 -20.91 6.99
CA LYS A 630 -9.32 -21.10 6.02
C LYS A 630 -10.67 -21.03 6.72
N LEU A 631 -11.67 -20.49 6.03
CA LEU A 631 -13.06 -20.42 6.48
C LEU A 631 -13.91 -21.41 5.68
N ASN A 632 -14.90 -22.01 6.33
CA ASN A 632 -15.89 -22.81 5.63
C ASN A 632 -17.17 -21.98 5.44
N VAL A 633 -17.51 -21.67 4.19
CA VAL A 633 -18.77 -21.03 3.83
C VAL A 633 -19.81 -22.11 3.61
N ARG A 634 -20.82 -22.14 4.46
CA ARG A 634 -22.01 -22.98 4.27
C ARG A 634 -23.05 -22.18 3.52
N MET A 635 -23.63 -22.80 2.50
CA MET A 635 -24.71 -22.20 1.72
C MET A 635 -25.76 -23.25 1.33
N ASN A 636 -27.02 -22.82 1.30
CA ASN A 636 -28.16 -23.55 0.76
C ASN A 636 -29.03 -22.52 0.02
N ILE A 637 -28.95 -22.52 -1.31
CA ILE A 637 -29.55 -21.49 -2.17
C ILE A 637 -30.31 -22.18 -3.31
N THR A 638 -31.60 -21.86 -3.41
CA THR A 638 -32.49 -22.37 -4.46
C THR A 638 -32.68 -21.33 -5.55
N PHE A 639 -32.44 -21.72 -6.80
CA PHE A 639 -32.71 -20.96 -8.03
C PHE A 639 -33.87 -21.63 -8.79
N PRO A 640 -35.12 -21.13 -8.68
CA PRO A 640 -36.29 -21.81 -9.22
C PRO A 640 -36.37 -21.89 -10.75
N ARG A 641 -35.65 -21.01 -11.46
CA ARG A 641 -35.72 -20.87 -12.93
C ARG A 641 -34.35 -20.95 -13.59
N VAL A 642 -33.38 -21.60 -12.94
CA VAL A 642 -32.04 -21.86 -13.47
C VAL A 642 -31.75 -23.36 -13.38
N PRO A 643 -31.53 -24.05 -14.51
CA PRO A 643 -31.15 -25.46 -14.51
C PRO A 643 -29.78 -25.71 -13.88
N CYS A 644 -29.61 -26.84 -13.19
CA CYS A 644 -28.36 -27.15 -12.47
C CYS A 644 -27.12 -27.27 -13.37
N TYR A 645 -27.28 -27.64 -14.64
CA TYR A 645 -26.17 -27.76 -15.58
C TYR A 645 -25.61 -26.39 -16.02
N LEU A 646 -26.40 -25.33 -15.93
CA LEU A 646 -26.02 -23.98 -16.35
C LEU A 646 -25.37 -23.19 -15.21
N LEU A 647 -25.71 -23.52 -13.96
CA LEU A 647 -25.23 -22.82 -12.77
C LEU A 647 -23.85 -23.33 -12.34
N SER A 648 -22.82 -22.49 -12.44
CA SER A 648 -21.50 -22.72 -11.83
C SER A 648 -21.39 -21.99 -10.50
N LEU A 649 -20.60 -22.57 -9.61
CA LEU A 649 -20.15 -21.94 -8.39
C LEU A 649 -18.64 -21.75 -8.50
N ASP A 650 -18.18 -20.51 -8.52
CA ASP A 650 -16.75 -20.24 -8.47
C ASP A 650 -16.42 -19.22 -7.38
N VAL A 651 -15.19 -19.31 -6.90
CA VAL A 651 -14.63 -18.48 -5.85
C VAL A 651 -13.37 -17.80 -6.37
N MET A 652 -13.25 -16.51 -6.12
CA MET A 652 -12.07 -15.71 -6.43
C MET A 652 -11.68 -14.89 -5.22
N ASP A 653 -10.42 -14.95 -4.81
CA ASP A 653 -9.91 -14.10 -3.73
C ASP A 653 -8.95 -13.02 -4.24
N ILE A 654 -8.62 -12.05 -3.38
CA ILE A 654 -7.68 -10.96 -3.71
C ILE A 654 -6.24 -11.44 -3.96
N SER A 655 -5.90 -12.67 -3.55
CA SER A 655 -4.59 -13.27 -3.83
C SER A 655 -4.49 -13.79 -5.27
N GLY A 656 -5.60 -13.74 -6.02
CA GLY A 656 -5.70 -14.25 -7.39
C GLY A 656 -5.94 -15.76 -7.44
N GLU A 657 -6.17 -16.43 -6.30
CA GLU A 657 -6.59 -17.83 -6.28
C GLU A 657 -8.02 -17.91 -6.82
N THR A 658 -8.22 -18.71 -7.88
CA THR A 658 -9.53 -18.96 -8.45
C THR A 658 -9.86 -20.44 -8.39
N GLN A 659 -10.94 -20.79 -7.71
CA GLN A 659 -11.48 -22.14 -7.70
C GLN A 659 -12.76 -22.14 -8.55
N THR A 660 -12.72 -22.82 -9.69
CA THR A 660 -13.82 -22.81 -10.67
C THR A 660 -14.60 -24.10 -10.72
N ASP A 661 -15.92 -23.97 -10.87
CA ASP A 661 -16.93 -25.04 -10.82
C ASP A 661 -16.70 -26.04 -9.68
N ILE A 662 -16.71 -25.51 -8.45
CA ILE A 662 -16.48 -26.30 -7.24
C ILE A 662 -17.60 -27.33 -7.10
N SER A 663 -17.27 -28.60 -7.34
CA SER A 663 -18.17 -29.75 -7.20
C SER A 663 -17.90 -30.57 -5.93
N HIS A 664 -16.69 -30.46 -5.36
CA HIS A 664 -16.35 -31.14 -4.11
C HIS A 664 -17.08 -30.48 -2.92
N ASN A 665 -17.84 -31.27 -2.14
CA ASN A 665 -18.65 -30.84 -0.99
C ASN A 665 -19.85 -29.93 -1.31
N ILE A 666 -20.25 -29.83 -2.58
CA ILE A 666 -21.41 -29.08 -3.04
C ILE A 666 -22.36 -30.04 -3.77
N VAL A 667 -23.62 -30.09 -3.35
CA VAL A 667 -24.67 -30.91 -3.94
C VAL A 667 -25.62 -30.00 -4.71
N LYS A 668 -25.77 -30.27 -6.01
CA LYS A 668 -26.77 -29.63 -6.87
C LYS A 668 -27.97 -30.57 -7.00
N THR A 669 -29.14 -30.15 -6.53
CA THR A 669 -30.39 -30.91 -6.59
C THR A 669 -31.33 -30.28 -7.61
N ARG A 670 -31.74 -31.08 -8.61
CA ARG A 670 -32.71 -30.68 -9.63
C ARG A 670 -34.09 -30.49 -9.01
N LEU A 671 -34.76 -29.41 -9.38
CA LEU A 671 -36.09 -29.05 -8.92
C LEU A 671 -37.06 -28.98 -10.09
N SER A 672 -38.27 -29.51 -9.88
CA SER A 672 -39.41 -29.30 -10.78
C SER A 672 -39.80 -27.82 -10.81
N GLN A 673 -40.55 -27.41 -11.84
CA GLN A 673 -41.15 -26.08 -11.96
C GLN A 673 -41.97 -25.65 -10.72
N LYS A 674 -42.48 -26.62 -9.94
CA LYS A 674 -43.22 -26.40 -8.68
C LYS A 674 -42.32 -26.30 -7.43
N GLY A 675 -40.99 -26.43 -7.58
CA GLY A 675 -40.02 -26.38 -6.48
C GLY A 675 -39.84 -27.68 -5.72
N GLU A 676 -40.41 -28.79 -6.20
CA GLU A 676 -40.24 -30.12 -5.61
C GLU A 676 -38.92 -30.76 -6.09
N SER A 677 -38.19 -31.42 -5.18
CA SER A 677 -36.93 -32.10 -5.53
C SER A 677 -37.20 -33.34 -6.37
N LEU A 678 -36.61 -33.39 -7.57
CA LEU A 678 -36.73 -34.53 -8.48
C LEU A 678 -35.87 -35.74 -8.03
N GLN A 679 -35.17 -35.63 -6.90
CA GLN A 679 -34.33 -36.67 -6.30
C GLN A 679 -35.10 -37.78 -5.55
N ALA A 680 -36.43 -37.71 -5.48
CA ALA A 680 -37.25 -38.85 -5.03
C ALA A 680 -37.35 -39.99 -6.08
N LEU A 681 -36.73 -39.83 -7.26
CA LEU A 681 -36.53 -40.89 -8.24
C LEU A 681 -35.02 -41.01 -8.53
N ASN A 682 -34.39 -41.92 -7.79
CA ASN A 682 -33.13 -42.63 -8.07
C ASN A 682 -31.86 -41.81 -8.39
N ALA A 683 -31.04 -41.71 -7.33
CA ALA A 683 -29.60 -42.00 -7.29
C ALA A 683 -28.72 -41.72 -8.53
N ASN A 684 -27.67 -40.91 -8.28
CA ASN A 684 -26.42 -40.80 -9.04
C ASN A 684 -25.63 -42.13 -9.26
N ASN A 685 -26.27 -43.29 -9.08
CA ASN A 685 -25.74 -44.63 -9.34
C ASN A 685 -26.34 -45.31 -10.59
N GLU A 686 -27.43 -44.82 -11.18
CA GLU A 686 -27.99 -45.44 -12.41
C GLU A 686 -27.38 -44.87 -13.71
N LEU A 687 -26.94 -43.61 -13.73
CA LEU A 687 -26.29 -43.02 -14.91
C LEU A 687 -24.92 -43.62 -15.24
N ARG A 688 -24.20 -44.16 -14.24
CA ARG A 688 -22.98 -44.95 -14.48
C ARG A 688 -23.30 -46.27 -15.18
N ASN A 689 -24.35 -46.97 -14.74
CA ASN A 689 -24.74 -48.26 -15.31
C ASN A 689 -25.20 -48.17 -16.78
N ASP A 690 -25.80 -47.07 -17.22
CA ASP A 690 -26.20 -46.93 -18.62
C ASP A 690 -25.09 -46.40 -19.54
N LEU A 691 -24.16 -45.58 -19.02
CA LEU A 691 -22.93 -45.18 -19.73
C LEU A 691 -21.94 -46.34 -19.88
N ASP A 692 -21.82 -47.18 -18.84
CA ASP A 692 -21.00 -48.38 -18.86
C ASP A 692 -21.59 -49.42 -19.83
N LYS A 693 -22.92 -49.60 -19.87
CA LYS A 693 -23.59 -50.44 -20.90
C LYS A 693 -23.40 -49.94 -22.33
N LEU A 694 -23.43 -48.61 -22.55
CA LEU A 694 -23.19 -48.02 -23.88
C LEU A 694 -21.72 -48.09 -24.30
N ASN A 695 -20.78 -47.99 -23.34
CA ASN A 695 -19.35 -48.16 -23.60
C ASN A 695 -18.99 -49.64 -23.83
N GLU A 696 -19.62 -50.59 -23.14
CA GLU A 696 -19.48 -52.03 -23.39
C GLU A 696 -19.96 -52.43 -24.79
N GLN A 697 -21.02 -51.80 -25.31
CA GLN A 697 -21.52 -52.02 -26.68
C GLN A 697 -20.59 -51.48 -27.78
N ARG A 698 -19.74 -50.49 -27.48
CA ARG A 698 -18.81 -49.86 -28.44
C ARG A 698 -17.47 -50.59 -28.59
N GLY A 699 -17.19 -51.57 -27.73
CA GLY A 699 -15.99 -52.41 -27.75
C GLY A 699 -14.72 -51.71 -27.26
N GLU A 700 -13.78 -52.47 -26.68
CA GLU A 700 -12.54 -52.00 -26.03
C GLU A 700 -11.58 -51.17 -26.92
N LYS A 701 -11.83 -51.08 -28.24
CA LYS A 701 -11.00 -50.33 -29.21
C LYS A 701 -11.63 -49.03 -29.72
N TYR A 702 -12.78 -48.60 -29.18
CA TYR A 702 -13.41 -47.35 -29.59
C TYR A 702 -12.69 -46.12 -29.03
N CYS A 703 -12.21 -45.27 -29.93
CA CYS A 703 -11.58 -43.98 -29.63
C CYS A 703 -12.27 -42.88 -30.44
N GLY A 704 -13.16 -42.13 -29.80
CA GLY A 704 -13.91 -41.05 -30.43
C GLY A 704 -13.05 -39.80 -30.68
N SER A 705 -13.34 -39.10 -31.77
CA SER A 705 -12.69 -37.83 -32.11
C SER A 705 -13.09 -36.72 -31.14
N CYS A 706 -12.12 -35.91 -30.71
CA CYS A 706 -12.35 -34.70 -29.92
C CYS A 706 -12.70 -33.47 -30.77
N PHE A 707 -12.96 -33.62 -32.09
CA PHE A 707 -13.36 -32.55 -33.01
C PHE A 707 -12.48 -31.29 -32.94
N GLY A 708 -11.17 -31.45 -32.80
CA GLY A 708 -10.21 -30.36 -32.68
C GLY A 708 -10.03 -29.79 -31.26
N GLY A 709 -10.76 -30.29 -30.25
CA GLY A 709 -10.50 -29.99 -28.83
C GLY A 709 -9.17 -30.56 -28.32
N LYS A 710 -8.70 -30.11 -27.15
CA LYS A 710 -7.50 -30.65 -26.50
C LYS A 710 -7.87 -31.97 -25.79
N PRO A 711 -7.35 -33.14 -26.23
CA PRO A 711 -7.74 -34.42 -25.64
C PRO A 711 -7.23 -34.59 -24.20
N SER A 712 -7.91 -35.45 -23.43
CA SER A 712 -7.45 -35.92 -22.11
C SER A 712 -6.20 -36.80 -22.21
N GLU A 713 -5.60 -37.22 -21.09
CA GLU A 713 -4.39 -38.08 -21.06
C GLU A 713 -4.53 -39.39 -21.87
N SER A 714 -5.77 -39.86 -22.09
CA SER A 714 -6.08 -41.05 -22.89
C SER A 714 -6.09 -40.81 -24.42
N GLY A 715 -5.97 -39.56 -24.88
CA GLY A 715 -5.94 -39.20 -26.31
C GLY A 715 -7.30 -39.29 -27.04
N CYS A 716 -8.33 -39.85 -26.41
CA CYS A 716 -9.64 -40.12 -27.00
C CYS A 716 -10.76 -39.34 -26.29
N CYS A 717 -11.82 -38.96 -27.03
CA CYS A 717 -13.05 -38.40 -26.47
C CYS A 717 -14.23 -39.33 -26.80
N ASN A 718 -14.54 -40.22 -25.88
CA ASN A 718 -15.52 -41.28 -26.07
C ASN A 718 -16.94 -40.86 -25.67
N THR A 719 -17.07 -39.88 -24.77
CA THR A 719 -18.36 -39.35 -24.30
C THR A 719 -18.58 -37.90 -24.75
N CYS A 720 -19.84 -37.48 -24.84
CA CYS A 720 -20.18 -36.08 -25.14
C CYS A 720 -19.53 -35.11 -24.15
N GLU A 721 -19.47 -35.49 -22.87
CA GLU A 721 -18.85 -34.71 -21.81
C GLU A 721 -17.33 -34.57 -21.98
N GLN A 722 -16.64 -35.61 -22.47
CA GLN A 722 -15.21 -35.53 -22.78
C GLN A 722 -14.93 -34.59 -23.96
N VAL A 723 -15.78 -34.59 -25.00
CA VAL A 723 -15.68 -33.64 -26.11
C VAL A 723 -15.92 -32.21 -25.62
N ARG A 724 -16.91 -32.01 -24.75
CA ARG A 724 -17.20 -30.73 -24.11
C ARG A 724 -15.99 -30.22 -23.32
N GLN A 725 -15.39 -31.07 -22.48
CA GLN A 725 -14.20 -30.71 -21.69
C GLN A 725 -13.01 -30.37 -22.59
N ALA A 726 -12.80 -31.14 -23.67
CA ALA A 726 -11.72 -30.87 -24.63
C ALA A 726 -11.86 -29.52 -25.36
N TYR A 727 -13.10 -29.08 -25.62
CA TYR A 727 -13.38 -27.75 -26.16
C TYR A 727 -13.10 -26.66 -25.12
N LEU A 728 -13.47 -26.89 -23.86
CA LEU A 728 -13.24 -25.95 -22.75
C LEU A 728 -11.76 -25.75 -22.45
N ASP A 729 -10.97 -26.82 -22.43
CA ASP A 729 -9.52 -26.76 -22.21
C ASP A 729 -8.78 -26.01 -23.34
N ARG A 730 -9.40 -25.91 -24.51
CA ARG A 730 -8.94 -25.14 -25.67
C ARG A 730 -9.52 -23.72 -25.73
N GLY A 731 -10.45 -23.37 -24.83
CA GLY A 731 -11.13 -22.08 -24.80
C GLY A 731 -12.19 -21.88 -25.89
N TRP A 732 -12.69 -22.96 -26.48
CA TRP A 732 -13.75 -22.94 -27.49
C TRP A 732 -15.15 -23.05 -26.84
N SER A 733 -16.15 -22.46 -27.49
CA SER A 733 -17.54 -22.51 -27.04
C SER A 733 -18.26 -23.75 -27.59
N PHE A 734 -19.07 -24.40 -26.74
CA PHE A 734 -19.75 -25.65 -27.05
C PHE A 734 -21.21 -25.41 -27.45
N ASN A 735 -21.43 -25.01 -28.71
CA ASN A 735 -22.71 -24.40 -29.13
C ASN A 735 -23.57 -25.30 -30.03
N ARG A 736 -23.01 -26.40 -30.55
CA ARG A 736 -23.65 -27.29 -31.53
C ARG A 736 -23.48 -28.77 -31.14
N PRO A 737 -24.15 -29.22 -30.06
CA PRO A 737 -24.11 -30.64 -29.67
C PRO A 737 -24.63 -31.57 -30.77
N ASP A 738 -25.52 -31.09 -31.65
CA ASP A 738 -26.10 -31.89 -32.74
C ASP A 738 -25.09 -32.26 -33.85
N SER A 739 -23.95 -31.57 -33.92
CA SER A 739 -22.88 -31.91 -34.87
C SER A 739 -21.86 -32.91 -34.32
N ILE A 740 -22.04 -33.36 -33.07
CA ILE A 740 -21.11 -34.24 -32.36
C ILE A 740 -21.78 -35.59 -32.18
N GLU A 741 -21.21 -36.62 -32.82
CA GLU A 741 -21.75 -37.99 -32.84
C GLU A 741 -22.01 -38.53 -31.44
N GLN A 742 -21.07 -38.33 -30.51
CA GLN A 742 -21.20 -38.75 -29.11
C GLN A 742 -22.42 -38.11 -28.45
N CYS A 743 -22.69 -36.82 -28.69
CA CYS A 743 -23.80 -36.10 -28.08
C CYS A 743 -25.17 -36.47 -28.68
N VAL A 744 -25.22 -36.72 -29.99
CA VAL A 744 -26.44 -37.20 -30.66
C VAL A 744 -26.79 -38.60 -30.17
N SER A 745 -25.81 -39.48 -30.08
CA SER A 745 -25.99 -40.86 -29.62
C SER A 745 -26.41 -40.98 -28.14
N GLU A 746 -25.97 -40.04 -27.30
CA GLU A 746 -26.31 -39.98 -25.87
C GLU A 746 -27.64 -39.25 -25.60
N GLY A 747 -28.31 -38.73 -26.63
CA GLY A 747 -29.55 -37.95 -26.51
C GLY A 747 -29.37 -36.63 -25.74
N TRP A 748 -28.19 -36.03 -25.82
CA TRP A 748 -27.81 -34.87 -25.00
C TRP A 748 -28.71 -33.65 -25.24
N SER A 749 -29.06 -33.37 -26.51
CA SER A 749 -29.91 -32.25 -26.89
C SER A 749 -31.36 -32.38 -26.41
N ASP A 750 -31.90 -33.60 -26.35
CA ASP A 750 -33.25 -33.85 -25.86
C ASP A 750 -33.32 -33.75 -24.32
N LYS A 751 -32.29 -34.27 -23.63
CA LYS A 751 -32.14 -34.10 -22.17
C LYS A 751 -32.02 -32.63 -21.75
N LEU A 752 -31.36 -31.80 -22.57
CA LEU A 752 -31.25 -30.35 -22.34
C LEU A 752 -32.59 -29.63 -22.47
N LYS A 753 -33.44 -30.04 -23.41
CA LYS A 753 -34.79 -29.46 -23.61
C LYS A 753 -35.73 -29.84 -22.49
N GLU A 754 -35.69 -31.09 -22.02
CA GLU A 754 -36.49 -31.54 -20.86
C GLU A 754 -36.10 -30.81 -19.57
N GLN A 755 -34.82 -30.47 -19.41
CA GLN A 755 -34.28 -29.75 -18.25
C GLN A 755 -34.42 -28.23 -18.31
N ALA A 756 -34.95 -27.68 -19.40
CA ALA A 756 -35.04 -26.23 -19.60
C ALA A 756 -36.06 -25.56 -18.67
N ASP A 757 -37.07 -26.28 -18.17
CA ASP A 757 -38.09 -25.76 -17.25
C ASP A 757 -37.80 -26.04 -15.76
N GLU A 758 -36.61 -26.56 -15.47
CA GLU A 758 -36.21 -26.97 -14.13
C GLU A 758 -35.49 -25.84 -13.35
N GLY A 759 -35.56 -25.95 -12.03
CA GLY A 759 -34.77 -25.18 -11.09
C GLY A 759 -33.61 -25.97 -10.50
N CYS A 760 -32.75 -25.29 -9.74
CA CYS A 760 -31.62 -25.91 -9.06
C CYS A 760 -31.52 -25.44 -7.61
N ASN A 761 -31.38 -26.39 -6.68
CA ASN A 761 -30.90 -26.10 -5.33
C ASN A 761 -29.41 -26.43 -5.23
N ILE A 762 -28.61 -25.47 -4.78
CA ILE A 762 -27.19 -25.67 -4.46
C ILE A 762 -27.02 -25.63 -2.95
N ALA A 763 -26.62 -26.76 -2.36
CA ALA A 763 -26.37 -26.87 -0.93
C ALA A 763 -25.01 -27.54 -0.65
N GLY A 764 -24.24 -26.97 0.26
CA GLY A 764 -22.97 -27.56 0.67
C GLY A 764 -22.05 -26.62 1.42
N LYS A 765 -20.77 -26.99 1.48
CA LYS A 765 -19.71 -26.23 2.14
C LYS A 765 -18.57 -25.95 1.17
N VAL A 766 -18.14 -24.70 1.14
CA VAL A 766 -17.01 -24.23 0.34
C VAL A 766 -15.91 -23.76 1.26
N ARG A 767 -14.69 -24.25 1.06
CA ARG A 767 -13.54 -23.84 1.85
C ARG A 767 -12.85 -22.67 1.14
N VAL A 768 -12.83 -21.51 1.79
CA VAL A 768 -12.27 -20.27 1.26
C VAL A 768 -11.13 -19.76 2.15
N ASN A 769 -10.23 -18.97 1.59
CA ASN A 769 -9.20 -18.31 2.37
C ASN A 769 -9.82 -17.18 3.22
N LYS A 770 -9.31 -16.97 4.45
CA LYS A 770 -9.72 -15.86 5.33
C LYS A 770 -9.09 -14.53 4.87
N VAL A 771 -9.43 -14.13 3.65
CA VAL A 771 -9.04 -12.87 3.01
C VAL A 771 -10.24 -12.35 2.21
N VAL A 772 -10.18 -11.12 1.72
CA VAL A 772 -11.25 -10.56 0.88
C VAL A 772 -11.45 -11.44 -0.36
N GLY A 773 -12.71 -11.75 -0.68
CA GLY A 773 -13.04 -12.60 -1.82
C GLY A 773 -14.47 -12.46 -2.30
N ASN A 774 -14.76 -13.13 -3.41
CA ASN A 774 -16.04 -13.15 -4.08
C ASN A 774 -16.43 -14.59 -4.43
N ILE A 775 -17.64 -14.97 -4.05
CA ILE A 775 -18.28 -16.22 -4.48
C ILE A 775 -19.33 -15.85 -5.54
N HIS A 776 -19.21 -16.41 -6.72
CA HIS A 776 -20.14 -16.15 -7.81
C HIS A 776 -20.91 -17.39 -8.24
N LEU A 777 -22.22 -17.23 -8.32
CA LEU A 777 -23.19 -18.19 -8.83
C LEU A 777 -23.71 -17.64 -10.16
N SER A 778 -23.16 -18.12 -11.26
CA SER A 778 -23.34 -17.55 -12.60
C SER A 778 -23.30 -18.64 -13.68
N PRO A 779 -23.59 -18.32 -14.95
CA PRO A 779 -23.33 -19.25 -16.06
C PRO A 779 -21.84 -19.64 -16.14
N GLY A 780 -21.55 -20.94 -16.23
CA GLY A 780 -20.19 -21.50 -16.18
C GLY A 780 -19.21 -21.05 -17.28
N ARG A 781 -17.93 -21.45 -17.17
CA ARG A 781 -16.80 -21.04 -18.05
C ARG A 781 -17.07 -21.24 -19.55
N SER A 782 -17.82 -22.29 -19.93
CA SER A 782 -18.30 -22.56 -21.30
C SER A 782 -19.07 -21.40 -21.93
N PHE A 783 -19.63 -20.53 -21.08
CA PHE A 783 -20.58 -19.49 -21.45
C PHE A 783 -20.03 -18.07 -21.18
N ARG A 784 -18.81 -17.93 -20.64
CA ARG A 784 -18.15 -16.63 -20.41
C ARG A 784 -17.41 -16.09 -21.64
N SER A 785 -16.96 -16.98 -22.54
CA SER A 785 -16.21 -16.60 -23.75
C SER A 785 -17.11 -16.00 -24.85
N ALA A 786 -18.40 -16.32 -24.86
CA ALA A 786 -19.41 -15.71 -25.74
C ALA A 786 -20.09 -14.52 -25.04
N ALA A 787 -19.33 -13.46 -24.80
CA ALA A 787 -19.82 -12.27 -24.13
C ALA A 787 -20.74 -11.47 -25.05
N GLN A 788 -22.06 -11.60 -24.86
CA GLN A 788 -22.99 -10.46 -24.75
C GLN A 788 -24.48 -10.84 -24.57
N ASN A 789 -24.91 -12.07 -24.88
CA ASN A 789 -26.31 -12.46 -24.72
C ASN A 789 -26.51 -13.91 -24.25
N ILE A 790 -27.35 -14.13 -23.22
CA ILE A 790 -27.69 -15.46 -22.70
C ILE A 790 -28.36 -16.35 -23.76
N TYR A 791 -29.01 -15.75 -24.75
CA TYR A 791 -29.63 -16.42 -25.91
C TYR A 791 -28.65 -17.01 -26.93
N ASP A 792 -27.39 -16.57 -26.92
CA ASP A 792 -26.33 -17.16 -27.75
C ASP A 792 -25.61 -18.31 -27.03
N LEU A 793 -25.88 -18.48 -25.73
CA LEU A 793 -25.25 -19.49 -24.87
C LEU A 793 -25.98 -20.85 -24.98
N VAL A 794 -27.29 -20.84 -25.20
CA VAL A 794 -28.09 -22.06 -25.37
C VAL A 794 -29.17 -21.81 -26.43
N PRO A 795 -28.99 -22.27 -27.69
CA PRO A 795 -29.93 -22.05 -28.79
C PRO A 795 -31.35 -22.53 -28.52
N TYR A 796 -31.51 -23.53 -27.63
CA TYR A 796 -32.79 -24.11 -27.21
C TYR A 796 -33.59 -23.23 -26.23
N LEU A 797 -33.00 -22.15 -25.73
CA LEU A 797 -33.68 -21.15 -24.88
C LEU A 797 -34.30 -20.01 -25.70
N ARG A 798 -34.22 -20.06 -27.04
CA ARG A 798 -34.74 -19.03 -27.96
C ARG A 798 -36.26 -19.09 -28.15
N ASP A 799 -36.92 -20.19 -27.80
CA ASP A 799 -38.37 -20.29 -27.88
C ASP A 799 -39.02 -19.52 -26.70
N ASP A 800 -39.87 -18.54 -27.02
CA ASP A 800 -40.44 -17.49 -26.15
C ASP A 800 -41.19 -17.95 -24.87
N LYS A 801 -41.30 -19.25 -24.61
CA LYS A 801 -42.04 -19.80 -23.47
C LYS A 801 -41.23 -19.92 -22.17
N ASN A 802 -39.89 -19.98 -22.23
CA ASN A 802 -39.04 -20.26 -21.05
C ASN A 802 -38.19 -19.05 -20.64
N ARG A 803 -38.70 -18.22 -19.73
CA ARG A 803 -37.99 -17.05 -19.20
C ARG A 803 -37.10 -17.43 -18.01
N HIS A 804 -35.80 -17.58 -18.27
CA HIS A 804 -34.79 -17.77 -17.23
C HIS A 804 -34.41 -16.49 -16.52
N ASP A 805 -34.41 -16.50 -15.19
CA ASP A 805 -33.82 -15.43 -14.39
C ASP A 805 -33.14 -15.96 -13.13
N PHE A 806 -32.26 -15.14 -12.58
CA PHE A 806 -31.47 -15.47 -11.38
C PHE A 806 -32.20 -15.15 -10.08
N SER A 807 -33.54 -15.19 -10.09
CA SER A 807 -34.32 -15.15 -8.84
C SER A 807 -33.90 -16.32 -7.96
N HIS A 808 -33.71 -16.06 -6.67
CA HIS A 808 -33.21 -17.08 -5.75
C HIS A 808 -33.75 -16.91 -4.33
N VAL A 809 -33.75 -18.02 -3.61
CA VAL A 809 -34.11 -18.12 -2.20
C VAL A 809 -32.89 -18.64 -1.44
N ILE A 810 -32.37 -17.82 -0.54
CA ILE A 810 -31.29 -18.19 0.37
C ILE A 810 -31.94 -18.82 1.59
N HIS A 811 -31.77 -20.14 1.76
CA HIS A 811 -32.29 -20.86 2.92
C HIS A 811 -31.35 -20.71 4.11
N GLU A 812 -30.05 -20.91 3.89
CA GLU A 812 -29.00 -20.81 4.90
C GLU A 812 -27.73 -20.24 4.25
N PHE A 813 -27.11 -19.26 4.89
CA PHE A 813 -25.79 -18.76 4.50
C PHE A 813 -24.97 -18.37 5.73
N GLY A 814 -23.79 -18.93 5.91
CA GLY A 814 -22.96 -18.62 7.07
C GLY A 814 -21.51 -19.07 6.98
N PHE A 815 -20.68 -18.45 7.82
CA PHE A 815 -19.26 -18.76 7.96
C PHE A 815 -19.05 -19.62 9.21
N GLU A 816 -18.45 -20.80 9.02
CA GLU A 816 -18.13 -21.77 10.07
C GLU A 816 -16.61 -21.95 10.19
N SER A 817 -16.14 -22.26 11.40
CA SER A 817 -14.77 -22.71 11.65
C SER A 817 -14.60 -24.19 11.29
N ASP A 818 -13.36 -24.67 11.13
CA ASP A 818 -13.06 -26.06 10.71
C ASP A 818 -13.46 -27.14 11.74
N GLN A 819 -13.83 -26.79 12.98
CA GLN A 819 -14.14 -27.77 14.04
C GLN A 819 -15.63 -28.13 14.08
N GLU A 820 -15.99 -29.31 13.53
CA GLU A 820 -17.39 -29.76 13.43
C GLU A 820 -18.07 -30.10 14.77
N ARG A 821 -17.30 -30.33 15.84
CA ARG A 821 -17.83 -30.72 17.17
C ARG A 821 -18.57 -29.60 17.92
N ASP A 822 -18.51 -28.36 17.43
CA ASP A 822 -18.95 -27.19 18.21
C ASP A 822 -20.30 -26.60 17.78
N ARG A 823 -20.98 -27.15 16.76
CA ARG A 823 -22.21 -26.53 16.21
C ARG A 823 -23.35 -26.36 17.20
N GLN A 824 -23.61 -27.36 18.05
CA GLN A 824 -24.72 -27.29 19.01
C GLN A 824 -24.45 -26.19 20.05
N ARG A 825 -23.20 -26.08 20.51
CA ARG A 825 -22.75 -25.01 21.41
C ARG A 825 -22.70 -23.64 20.75
N GLN A 826 -22.31 -23.56 19.47
CA GLN A 826 -22.36 -22.29 18.72
C GLN A 826 -23.79 -21.74 18.65
N ARG A 827 -24.82 -22.59 18.51
CA ARG A 827 -26.22 -22.16 18.57
C ARG A 827 -26.62 -21.67 19.96
N GLU A 828 -26.18 -22.35 21.02
CA GLU A 828 -26.41 -21.91 22.41
C GLU A 828 -25.75 -20.54 22.69
N PHE A 829 -24.51 -20.32 22.24
CA PHE A 829 -23.80 -19.06 22.41
C PHE A 829 -24.42 -17.91 21.62
N LYS A 830 -24.90 -18.17 20.39
CA LYS A 830 -25.68 -17.18 19.64
C LYS A 830 -26.96 -16.80 20.37
N GLY A 831 -27.65 -17.77 20.99
CA GLY A 831 -28.80 -17.53 21.86
C GLY A 831 -28.48 -16.69 23.10
N MET A 832 -27.34 -16.92 23.75
CA MET A 832 -26.89 -16.10 24.89
C MET A 832 -26.60 -14.64 24.51
N LEU A 833 -26.20 -14.38 23.27
CA LEU A 833 -26.01 -13.03 22.72
C LEU A 833 -27.29 -12.39 22.16
N GLY A 834 -28.43 -13.09 22.17
CA GLY A 834 -29.68 -12.61 21.56
C GLY A 834 -29.67 -12.58 20.03
N ILE A 835 -28.80 -13.37 19.38
CA ILE A 835 -28.71 -13.46 17.91
C ILE A 835 -29.58 -14.61 17.43
N GLU A 836 -30.74 -14.31 16.85
CA GLU A 836 -31.74 -15.32 16.44
C GLU A 836 -31.39 -16.08 15.14
N GLY A 837 -30.50 -15.55 14.29
CA GLY A 837 -30.11 -16.18 13.00
C GLY A 837 -29.05 -15.38 12.23
N ASN A 838 -28.57 -15.89 11.08
CA ASN A 838 -27.65 -15.11 10.23
C ASN A 838 -28.45 -14.15 9.31
N PRO A 839 -27.88 -12.99 8.92
CA PRO A 839 -28.63 -11.97 8.18
C PRO A 839 -29.24 -12.37 6.84
N LEU A 840 -28.65 -13.33 6.12
CA LEU A 840 -29.16 -13.78 4.81
C LEU A 840 -30.10 -14.97 4.90
N ASP A 841 -30.27 -15.58 6.07
CA ASP A 841 -31.11 -16.76 6.23
C ASP A 841 -32.57 -16.42 5.86
N LYS A 842 -33.21 -17.27 5.05
CA LYS A 842 -34.59 -17.12 4.54
C LYS A 842 -34.83 -15.88 3.64
N THR A 843 -33.79 -15.30 3.06
CA THR A 843 -33.92 -14.15 2.15
C THR A 843 -34.38 -14.60 0.76
N THR A 844 -35.38 -13.92 0.19
CA THR A 844 -35.88 -14.19 -1.16
C THR A 844 -35.70 -12.97 -2.06
N LYS A 845 -35.08 -13.15 -3.23
CA LYS A 845 -34.95 -12.13 -4.27
C LYS A 845 -35.60 -12.59 -5.57
N ARG A 846 -36.40 -11.71 -6.17
CA ARG A 846 -37.17 -12.00 -7.39
C ARG A 846 -36.94 -10.92 -8.42
N THR A 847 -36.78 -11.33 -9.66
CA THR A 847 -36.75 -10.46 -10.83
C THR A 847 -37.52 -11.13 -11.96
N SER A 848 -38.01 -10.33 -12.90
CA SER A 848 -38.59 -10.79 -14.17
C SER A 848 -37.63 -10.62 -15.35
N LYS A 849 -36.46 -10.02 -15.10
CA LYS A 849 -35.43 -9.71 -16.09
C LYS A 849 -34.34 -10.78 -16.08
N GLN A 850 -33.95 -11.22 -17.28
CA GLN A 850 -33.02 -12.33 -17.47
C GLN A 850 -31.55 -11.88 -17.27
N GLN A 851 -31.24 -10.67 -17.70
CA GLN A 851 -29.94 -10.03 -17.53
C GLN A 851 -29.91 -9.20 -16.25
N TYR A 852 -29.99 -9.86 -15.10
CA TYR A 852 -30.03 -9.19 -13.79
C TYR A 852 -28.92 -9.74 -12.88
N MET A 853 -28.29 -8.84 -12.15
CA MET A 853 -27.17 -9.14 -11.26
C MET A 853 -27.54 -8.79 -9.83
N PHE A 854 -27.45 -9.79 -8.94
CA PHE A 854 -27.60 -9.61 -7.49
C PHE A 854 -26.22 -9.61 -6.84
N GLN A 855 -25.88 -8.57 -6.10
CA GLN A 855 -24.63 -8.48 -5.37
C GLN A 855 -24.90 -8.31 -3.88
N TYR A 856 -24.31 -9.19 -3.07
CA TYR A 856 -24.30 -9.11 -1.62
C TYR A 856 -22.87 -8.75 -1.19
N PHE A 857 -22.74 -7.76 -0.33
CA PHE A 857 -21.48 -7.38 0.31
C PHE A 857 -21.57 -7.76 1.79
N LEU A 858 -20.83 -8.80 2.16
CA LEU A 858 -20.77 -9.37 3.49
C LEU A 858 -19.54 -8.85 4.22
N LYS A 859 -19.71 -8.26 5.41
CA LYS A 859 -18.59 -7.89 6.27
C LYS A 859 -18.50 -8.87 7.43
N VAL A 860 -17.50 -9.76 7.39
CA VAL A 860 -17.33 -10.87 8.32
C VAL A 860 -16.44 -10.44 9.49
N VAL A 861 -16.85 -10.75 10.72
CA VAL A 861 -16.14 -10.43 11.96
C VAL A 861 -15.88 -11.73 12.72
N SER A 862 -14.65 -11.93 13.19
CA SER A 862 -14.31 -13.07 14.04
C SER A 862 -14.81 -12.85 15.46
N THR A 863 -15.40 -13.88 16.06
CA THR A 863 -15.87 -13.86 17.43
C THR A 863 -15.34 -15.08 18.19
N GLN A 864 -14.78 -14.85 19.36
CA GLN A 864 -14.20 -15.86 20.23
C GLN A 864 -14.89 -15.86 21.58
N PHE A 865 -15.28 -17.04 22.06
CA PHE A 865 -15.84 -17.23 23.39
C PHE A 865 -14.84 -17.99 24.27
N ASN A 866 -14.44 -17.36 25.37
CA ASN A 866 -13.56 -17.95 26.36
C ASN A 866 -14.39 -18.40 27.56
N MET A 867 -14.44 -19.72 27.76
CA MET A 867 -15.07 -20.32 28.93
C MET A 867 -14.13 -20.37 30.12
N GLN A 868 -14.71 -20.41 31.34
CA GLN A 868 -13.96 -20.59 32.60
C GLN A 868 -13.15 -21.91 32.64
N ASP A 869 -13.53 -22.92 31.85
CA ASP A 869 -12.81 -24.19 31.69
C ASP A 869 -11.62 -24.09 30.70
N SER A 870 -11.14 -22.88 30.40
CA SER A 870 -10.07 -22.61 29.41
C SER A 870 -10.35 -23.12 27.98
N ARG A 871 -11.62 -23.42 27.67
CA ARG A 871 -12.06 -23.80 26.32
C ARG A 871 -12.38 -22.55 25.50
N VAL A 872 -11.87 -22.53 24.29
CA VAL A 872 -12.01 -21.40 23.36
C VAL A 872 -12.86 -21.85 22.17
N TYR A 873 -13.98 -21.17 21.94
CA TYR A 873 -14.84 -21.42 20.77
C TYR A 873 -14.73 -20.25 19.79
N LYS A 874 -14.26 -20.55 18.58
CA LYS A 874 -14.20 -19.58 17.48
C LYS A 874 -15.45 -19.70 16.60
N MET A 875 -16.06 -18.56 16.29
CA MET A 875 -17.14 -18.44 15.33
C MET A 875 -16.99 -17.16 14.51
N HIS A 876 -17.80 -17.02 13.47
CA HIS A 876 -17.81 -15.85 12.61
C HIS A 876 -19.22 -15.28 12.53
N GLN A 877 -19.31 -13.97 12.67
CA GLN A 877 -20.52 -13.19 12.45
C GLN A 877 -20.34 -12.38 11.17
N TYR A 878 -21.41 -11.95 10.54
CA TYR A 878 -21.31 -11.06 9.40
C TYR A 878 -22.49 -10.10 9.33
N SER A 879 -22.28 -8.95 8.70
CA SER A 879 -23.35 -8.04 8.29
C SER A 879 -23.45 -8.02 6.76
N VAL A 880 -24.61 -7.64 6.23
CA VAL A 880 -24.84 -7.66 4.77
C VAL A 880 -25.44 -6.35 4.28
N THR A 881 -24.90 -5.88 3.16
CA THR A 881 -25.55 -4.90 2.28
C THR A 881 -25.78 -5.56 0.93
N HIS A 882 -26.84 -5.17 0.23
CA HIS A 882 -27.18 -5.75 -1.07
C HIS A 882 -27.35 -4.66 -2.12
N PHE A 883 -26.95 -4.97 -3.34
CA PHE A 883 -27.04 -4.12 -4.50
C PHE A 883 -27.57 -4.95 -5.68
N GLU A 884 -28.45 -4.35 -6.47
CA GLU A 884 -29.09 -5.02 -7.59
C GLU A 884 -28.89 -4.19 -8.85
N ARG A 885 -28.56 -4.86 -9.96
CA ARG A 885 -28.30 -4.18 -11.24
C ARG A 885 -28.99 -4.90 -12.39
N ASP A 886 -29.76 -4.15 -13.15
CA ASP A 886 -30.25 -4.56 -14.45
C ASP A 886 -29.16 -4.33 -15.51
N LEU A 887 -28.75 -5.39 -16.20
CA LEU A 887 -27.72 -5.35 -17.24
C LEU A 887 -28.31 -5.13 -18.65
N SER A 888 -29.64 -5.18 -18.79
CA SER A 888 -30.32 -4.97 -20.09
C SER A 888 -30.42 -3.51 -20.52
N LYS A 889 -30.28 -2.57 -19.57
CA LYS A 889 -30.28 -1.12 -19.82
C LYS A 889 -28.85 -0.61 -19.76
N GLY A 890 -28.38 0.03 -20.84
CA GLY A 890 -27.10 0.74 -20.87
C GLY A 890 -27.07 1.93 -19.89
N GLN A 891 -26.04 2.79 -19.97
CA GLN A 891 -25.69 3.92 -19.09
C GLN A 891 -26.77 5.00 -18.79
N GLN A 892 -28.05 4.75 -19.04
CA GLN A 892 -29.10 5.75 -19.13
C GLN A 892 -30.22 5.48 -18.11
N GLU A 893 -29.92 5.54 -16.81
CA GLU A 893 -30.93 5.78 -15.77
C GLU A 893 -30.35 6.66 -14.65
N ASP A 894 -30.87 7.89 -14.54
CA ASP A 894 -30.73 8.73 -13.35
C ASP A 894 -31.64 8.17 -12.26
N ASN A 895 -31.08 7.41 -11.32
CA ASN A 895 -31.82 7.04 -10.12
C ASN A 895 -31.94 8.25 -9.18
N LYS A 896 -33.16 8.50 -8.70
CA LYS A 896 -33.53 9.60 -7.78
C LYS A 896 -32.94 9.49 -6.37
N GLU A 897 -32.12 8.46 -6.10
CA GLU A 897 -31.40 8.27 -4.84
C GLU A 897 -29.90 8.52 -5.02
N GLY A 898 -29.53 9.78 -5.22
CA GLY A 898 -28.36 10.42 -4.60
C GLY A 898 -26.92 9.86 -4.75
N THR A 899 -26.63 8.81 -5.51
CA THR A 899 -25.25 8.31 -5.68
C THR A 899 -24.89 8.10 -7.14
N HIS A 900 -24.16 9.06 -7.71
CA HIS A 900 -23.54 8.94 -9.04
C HIS A 900 -22.35 7.97 -8.97
N VAL A 901 -22.58 6.69 -9.25
CA VAL A 901 -21.51 5.73 -9.51
C VAL A 901 -21.40 5.55 -11.03
N ALA A 902 -20.25 5.90 -11.61
CA ALA A 902 -20.00 5.72 -13.02
C ALA A 902 -19.88 4.21 -13.33
N HIS A 903 -20.93 3.60 -13.89
CA HIS A 903 -20.96 2.18 -14.18
C HIS A 903 -20.30 1.85 -15.54
N THR A 904 -19.29 0.97 -15.51
CA THR A 904 -18.75 0.24 -16.67
C THR A 904 -19.82 -0.72 -17.23
N SER A 905 -19.87 -0.87 -18.56
CA SER A 905 -20.90 -1.59 -19.33
C SER A 905 -20.78 -3.12 -19.32
N THR A 906 -19.88 -3.69 -18.52
CA THR A 906 -19.54 -5.12 -18.55
C THR A 906 -19.90 -5.78 -17.22
N GLY A 907 -20.95 -6.60 -17.21
CA GLY A 907 -21.36 -7.43 -16.07
C GLY A 907 -22.00 -8.74 -16.56
N ILE A 908 -21.94 -9.80 -15.75
CA ILE A 908 -22.53 -11.11 -16.05
C ILE A 908 -23.76 -11.28 -15.13
N PRO A 909 -24.90 -11.78 -15.63
CA PRO A 909 -26.05 -12.05 -14.76
C PRO A 909 -25.75 -13.21 -13.80
N GLY A 910 -26.21 -13.09 -12.56
CA GLY A 910 -25.88 -14.05 -11.50
C GLY A 910 -26.08 -13.49 -10.09
N ALA A 911 -25.81 -14.33 -9.09
CA ALA A 911 -25.76 -13.94 -7.68
C ALA A 911 -24.30 -13.96 -7.19
N PHE A 912 -23.86 -12.82 -6.66
CA PHE A 912 -22.48 -12.57 -6.26
C PHE A 912 -22.43 -12.25 -4.76
N PHE A 913 -21.59 -12.97 -4.02
CA PHE A 913 -21.39 -12.81 -2.57
C PHE A 913 -19.95 -12.35 -2.35
N ASN A 914 -19.77 -11.04 -2.28
CA ASN A 914 -18.50 -10.38 -1.95
C ASN A 914 -18.34 -10.39 -0.44
N TYR A 915 -17.33 -11.05 0.09
CA TYR A 915 -17.07 -11.06 1.53
C TYR A 915 -15.73 -10.37 1.86
N ASP A 916 -15.76 -9.55 2.89
CA ASP A 916 -14.63 -8.81 3.43
C ASP A 916 -14.41 -9.23 4.89
N ILE A 917 -13.17 -9.54 5.26
CA ILE A 917 -12.81 -9.99 6.61
C ILE A 917 -12.37 -8.79 7.44
N SER A 918 -13.14 -8.46 8.48
CA SER A 918 -12.80 -7.42 9.43
C SER A 918 -11.55 -7.78 10.24
N PRO A 919 -10.61 -6.85 10.45
CA PRO A 919 -9.44 -7.06 11.30
C PRO A 919 -9.78 -7.13 12.81
N ILE A 920 -11.07 -7.04 13.15
CA ILE A 920 -11.59 -7.06 14.51
C ILE A 920 -11.91 -8.50 14.96
N LEU A 921 -11.40 -8.86 16.12
CA LEU A 921 -11.76 -10.03 16.90
C LEU A 921 -12.57 -9.60 18.12
N ILE A 922 -13.83 -10.02 18.19
CA ILE A 922 -14.67 -9.82 19.38
C ILE A 922 -14.43 -10.99 20.32
N VAL A 923 -13.94 -10.72 21.53
CA VAL A 923 -13.72 -11.74 22.56
C VAL A 923 -14.76 -11.57 23.66
N HIS A 924 -15.51 -12.63 23.92
CA HIS A 924 -16.45 -12.74 25.03
C HIS A 924 -15.84 -13.60 26.13
N ASP A 925 -15.50 -12.97 27.26
CA ASP A 925 -14.90 -13.62 28.43
C ASP A 925 -15.98 -13.87 29.50
N ALA A 926 -16.17 -15.13 29.89
CA ALA A 926 -17.09 -15.49 30.96
C ALA A 926 -16.43 -15.28 32.35
N THR A 927 -16.69 -14.13 32.98
CA THR A 927 -16.13 -13.78 34.29
C THR A 927 -17.14 -14.03 35.41
N ARG A 928 -16.61 -14.26 36.62
CA ARG A 928 -17.38 -14.27 37.88
C ARG A 928 -16.72 -13.30 38.84
N GLN A 929 -17.53 -12.63 39.64
CA GLN A 929 -17.02 -11.76 40.69
C GLN A 929 -16.18 -12.57 41.69
N SER A 930 -15.10 -11.96 42.18
CA SER A 930 -14.26 -12.58 43.19
C SER A 930 -14.94 -12.55 44.56
N PHE A 931 -14.64 -13.53 45.41
CA PHE A 931 -15.17 -13.55 46.79
C PHE A 931 -14.75 -12.30 47.59
N ALA A 932 -13.56 -11.76 47.31
CA ALA A 932 -13.07 -10.52 47.93
C ALA A 932 -13.91 -9.29 47.53
N HIS A 933 -14.33 -9.20 46.26
CA HIS A 933 -15.23 -8.14 45.79
C HIS A 933 -16.60 -8.23 46.47
N PHE A 934 -17.17 -9.43 46.56
CA PHE A 934 -18.42 -9.66 47.30
C PHE A 934 -18.32 -9.24 48.78
N LEU A 935 -17.22 -9.60 49.46
CA LEU A 935 -17.02 -9.27 50.87
C LEU A 935 -16.87 -7.76 51.10
N THR A 936 -16.07 -7.10 50.26
CA THR A 936 -15.86 -5.64 50.35
C THR A 936 -17.14 -4.86 50.04
N SER A 937 -17.90 -5.28 49.02
CA SER A 937 -19.21 -4.70 48.70
C SER A 937 -20.22 -4.89 49.84
N THR A 938 -20.28 -6.08 50.44
CA THR A 938 -21.13 -6.35 51.61
C THR A 938 -20.77 -5.46 52.80
N CYS A 939 -19.48 -5.30 53.11
CA CYS A 939 -19.02 -4.38 54.16
C CYS A 939 -19.36 -2.92 53.86
N ALA A 940 -19.26 -2.50 52.59
CA ALA A 940 -19.63 -1.15 52.16
C ALA A 940 -21.15 -0.91 52.26
N ILE A 941 -21.99 -1.88 51.92
CA ILE A 941 -23.44 -1.82 52.10
C ILE A 941 -23.79 -1.65 53.58
N VAL A 942 -23.19 -2.47 54.46
CA VAL A 942 -23.44 -2.38 55.91
C VAL A 942 -22.98 -1.02 56.46
N GLY A 943 -21.77 -0.57 56.11
CA GLY A 943 -21.23 0.73 56.55
C GLY A 943 -22.01 1.92 56.00
N GLY A 944 -22.38 1.88 54.72
CA GLY A 944 -23.15 2.92 54.03
C GLY A 944 -24.56 3.09 54.60
N VAL A 945 -25.28 1.99 54.83
CA VAL A 945 -26.63 2.06 55.40
C VAL A 945 -26.59 2.57 56.84
N LEU A 946 -25.61 2.13 57.66
CA LEU A 946 -25.47 2.60 59.04
C LEU A 946 -25.10 4.08 59.13
N THR A 947 -24.21 4.57 58.27
CA THR A 947 -23.83 5.99 58.23
C THR A 947 -25.00 6.87 57.81
N VAL A 948 -25.74 6.49 56.76
CA VAL A 948 -26.95 7.22 56.34
C VAL A 948 -28.02 7.20 57.42
N ALA A 949 -28.27 6.05 58.07
CA ALA A 949 -29.22 5.95 59.17
C ALA A 949 -28.84 6.86 60.35
N SER A 950 -27.55 6.95 60.69
CA SER A 950 -27.05 7.82 61.76
C SER A 950 -27.21 9.31 61.43
N LEU A 951 -27.06 9.67 60.16
CA LEU A 951 -27.20 11.04 59.67
C LEU A 951 -28.67 11.46 59.66
N ILE A 952 -29.57 10.56 59.24
CA ILE A 952 -31.02 10.74 59.30
C ILE A 952 -31.50 10.85 60.75
N ASP A 953 -31.02 9.98 61.66
CA ASP A 953 -31.37 10.07 63.09
C ASP A 953 -30.90 11.40 63.69
N SER A 954 -29.68 11.84 63.36
CA SER A 954 -29.13 13.14 63.80
C SER A 954 -29.93 14.33 63.26
N MET A 955 -30.39 14.26 62.00
CA MET A 955 -31.24 15.29 61.41
C MET A 955 -32.64 15.30 62.04
N LEU A 956 -33.26 14.13 62.25
CA LEU A 956 -34.58 14.03 62.87
C LEU A 956 -34.55 14.47 64.34
N PHE A 957 -33.48 14.15 65.06
CA PHE A 957 -33.24 14.60 66.43
C PHE A 957 -33.04 16.12 66.50
N SER A 958 -32.23 16.68 65.60
CA SER A 958 -32.04 18.14 65.50
C SER A 958 -33.32 18.87 65.09
N ALA A 959 -34.10 18.32 64.16
CA ALA A 959 -35.37 18.90 63.70
C ALA A 959 -36.44 18.88 64.79
N THR A 960 -36.58 17.78 65.54
CA THR A 960 -37.50 17.71 66.68
C THR A 960 -37.09 18.65 67.81
N ARG A 961 -35.78 18.89 68.02
CA ARG A 961 -35.27 19.88 68.97
C ARG A 961 -35.51 21.32 68.51
N ALA A 962 -35.31 21.62 67.22
CA ALA A 962 -35.57 22.94 66.63
C ALA A 962 -37.07 23.30 66.67
N LEU A 963 -37.95 22.34 66.35
CA LEU A 963 -39.40 22.50 66.47
C LEU A 963 -39.85 22.75 67.92
N LYS A 964 -39.19 22.13 68.90
CA LYS A 964 -39.44 22.43 70.34
C LYS A 964 -38.94 23.82 70.77
N GLN A 965 -37.94 24.39 70.10
CA GLN A 965 -37.41 25.73 70.41
C GLN A 965 -38.18 26.87 69.70
N HIS A 966 -38.84 26.61 68.56
CA HIS A 966 -39.68 27.60 67.86
C HIS A 966 -41.15 27.64 68.30
N GLY A 967 -41.56 26.81 69.27
CA GLY A 967 -42.93 26.77 69.81
C GLY A 967 -43.25 27.79 70.91
N SER A 968 -42.30 28.66 71.30
CA SER A 968 -42.46 29.61 72.40
C SER A 968 -42.20 31.05 71.93
N GLY A 969 -43.14 31.65 71.21
CA GLY A 969 -43.00 33.02 70.70
C GLY A 969 -44.25 33.59 70.01
N ALA A 970 -45.23 33.99 70.83
CA ALA A 970 -46.24 35.04 70.61
C ALA A 970 -47.43 34.83 69.63
N HIS A 971 -48.62 34.63 70.22
CA HIS A 971 -49.72 35.58 70.02
C HIS A 971 -50.64 35.67 71.26
N GLN A 972 -50.75 36.88 71.78
CA GLN A 972 -51.61 37.35 72.87
C GLN A 972 -52.79 38.12 72.23
N GLY A 973 -54.04 37.95 72.71
CA GLY A 973 -55.10 38.94 72.47
C GLY A 973 -56.57 38.49 72.34
N TYR A 974 -57.23 38.31 73.50
CA TYR A 974 -58.61 38.70 73.86
C TYR A 974 -59.85 38.36 72.99
N SER A 975 -60.79 37.61 73.59
CA SER A 975 -62.14 38.11 73.87
C SER A 975 -62.76 37.41 75.09
N ASN A 976 -63.37 38.22 75.95
CA ASN A 976 -63.95 37.91 77.26
C ASN A 976 -65.44 37.53 77.11
N GLY A 977 -65.87 36.46 77.79
CA GLY A 977 -67.27 36.08 77.96
C GLY A 977 -67.52 35.54 79.38
N LYS A 978 -67.90 36.45 80.28
CA LYS A 978 -68.62 36.28 81.57
C LYS A 978 -69.82 35.31 81.41
N LEU A 979 -70.40 34.60 82.40
CA LEU A 979 -70.51 34.77 83.86
C LEU A 979 -71.14 33.47 84.45
N MET A 980 -70.49 32.81 85.40
CA MET A 980 -71.00 32.36 86.72
C MET A 980 -69.99 31.45 87.39
#